data_AF-A0A091S9P6-F1
#
_entry.id   AF-A0A091S9P6-F1
#
_cell.length_a   1.000
_cell.length_b   1.000
_cell.length_c   1.000
_cell.angle_alpha   90.00
_cell.angle_beta   90.00
_cell.angle_gamma   90.00
#
_symmetry.space_group_name_H-M   'P 1'
#
loop_
_entity.id
_entity.type
_entity.pdbx_description
1 polymer ?
#
loop_
_entity_poly.entity_id
_entity_poly.type
_entity_poly.pdbx_seq_one_letter_code
_entity_poly.pdbx_strand_id
1 'polypeptide(L)'
;LSRNGRNKINPRPGKLVIYCESDCDSDYQKNGIEVFHDVLDCSSWVLSPTILVKVIRGCWILYEKPNFEGPSIPLEEGELELPDIWGVGASEEPNEGKSLKPAVIGSIKHVDYRVCRIDLYTEPEGLGIVTSFFDDTEETGVFGTTQKTCSIKVHWGIWLIYEEPGFQGVPLVLEPGEYPNLAFWEKKEAYIRSMRPLKMGGRKVEFSGEPKVIIYEKPFFEGRHVEIESEIFMLDEKESEEKTRLQLKSVGSMKVLGGVWVAYEKPGFEGHQYLLEEGAYRDWTDWGGYNEELQSLRPIVGDFTSSHMIMYSEKDFGSKGANISVLGIISNLKDTGYGLRTQSINVLSGVWVAYENPEFTGEQYILAKGLYPSTEAWGGKNCKISSVQPIIMDIAGSERGKVKVQLFSEPEFKGNCQILEKNTRCIDSFAVKSSKILDGSCIVYDQEEFSGNQYVLEEGIYPDLTAMGCSPQAVLKSLQIINIELSEPCIALFEKVGFQGKKIKFSTEILNLQFLGYNPRVASVQVLGGIWIIYEHSNYRGRQMLLSPNEIPDWYKVSGYCQIGSLRPLLQKRVYFRLRNKETGKFMSTDGNLDNLNLLRIQVAEDTDSDDQIWVYQDGFIRCQMAEDCCLTIVGNLITPGSKLGLSFERNEDKQYWHISPDGRIYSKMKPKLVLDIKGGAQYDCDHVVVNTVNEEKLTQRWEPLVV
;
A
#
# COMPACT_ATOMS: atom_id res chain seq x y z
N LEU A 1 0.96 -24.13 33.59
CA LEU A 1 -0.23 -24.97 33.30
C LEU A 1 -0.73 -24.60 31.92
N SER A 2 -0.25 -25.29 30.87
CA SER A 2 -0.73 -25.11 29.51
C SER A 2 -2.15 -25.68 29.41
N ARG A 3 -3.15 -24.81 29.42
CA ARG A 3 -4.50 -25.17 29.03
C ARG A 3 -4.49 -25.39 27.51
N ASN A 4 -4.59 -26.65 27.11
CA ASN A 4 -5.06 -27.15 25.80
C ASN A 4 -4.63 -26.36 24.56
N GLY A 5 -3.57 -26.83 23.88
CA GLY A 5 -3.41 -26.95 22.41
C GLY A 5 -3.99 -25.89 21.44
N ARG A 6 -4.33 -24.68 21.88
CA ARG A 6 -4.85 -23.61 21.05
C ARG A 6 -3.68 -22.71 20.68
N ASN A 7 -3.40 -22.62 19.39
CA ASN A 7 -2.42 -21.66 18.87
C ASN A 7 -2.87 -20.25 19.23
N LYS A 8 -1.93 -19.39 19.63
CA LYS A 8 -2.18 -17.96 19.88
C LYS A 8 -2.79 -17.34 18.62
N ILE A 9 -3.86 -16.56 18.77
CA ILE A 9 -4.52 -15.85 17.67
C ILE A 9 -4.07 -14.39 17.73
N ASN A 10 -3.96 -13.73 16.58
CA ASN A 10 -3.62 -12.32 16.47
C ASN A 10 -4.83 -11.58 15.87
N PRO A 11 -5.80 -11.15 16.70
CA PRO A 11 -7.02 -10.50 16.22
C PRO A 11 -6.72 -9.18 15.49
N ARG A 12 -7.70 -8.72 14.73
CA ARG A 12 -7.63 -7.46 13.98
C ARG A 12 -8.84 -6.61 14.34
N PRO A 13 -8.68 -5.28 14.46
CA PRO A 13 -9.83 -4.40 14.61
C PRO A 13 -10.63 -4.38 13.30
N GLY A 14 -11.95 -4.45 13.40
CA GLY A 14 -12.84 -4.31 12.25
C GLY A 14 -13.04 -2.84 11.87
N LYS A 15 -13.20 -2.57 10.57
CA LYS A 15 -13.73 -1.30 10.07
C LYS A 15 -14.54 -1.53 8.79
N LEU A 16 -15.79 -1.08 8.83
CA LEU A 16 -16.75 -1.08 7.72
C LEU A 16 -17.26 0.35 7.52
N VAL A 17 -17.35 0.82 6.29
CA VAL A 17 -17.93 2.13 5.96
C VAL A 17 -19.06 1.94 4.97
N ILE A 18 -20.23 2.51 5.28
CA ILE A 18 -21.40 2.46 4.39
C ILE A 18 -21.64 3.86 3.82
N TYR A 19 -21.58 3.99 2.50
CA TYR A 19 -21.89 5.21 1.78
C TYR A 19 -23.30 5.14 1.21
N CYS A 20 -24.04 6.25 1.35
CA CYS A 20 -25.35 6.43 0.73
C CYS A 20 -25.20 7.42 -0.43
N GLU A 21 -25.84 7.15 -1.57
CA GLU A 21 -25.98 8.16 -2.62
C GLU A 21 -26.84 9.31 -2.10
N SER A 22 -26.24 10.49 -1.94
CA SER A 22 -26.99 11.74 -1.82
C SER A 22 -26.62 12.67 -2.97
N ASP A 23 -27.65 13.21 -3.59
CA ASP A 23 -27.68 14.06 -4.79
C ASP A 23 -26.48 15.04 -4.95
N CYS A 24 -25.84 14.94 -6.12
CA CYS A 24 -25.09 15.98 -6.84
C CYS A 24 -23.76 16.50 -6.24
N ASP A 25 -22.74 16.55 -7.11
CA ASP A 25 -21.40 17.15 -6.97
C ASP A 25 -20.34 16.40 -6.14
N SER A 26 -19.50 15.64 -6.87
CA SER A 26 -18.03 15.44 -6.74
C SER A 26 -17.34 15.23 -5.38
N ASP A 27 -18.04 15.14 -4.27
CA ASP A 27 -17.46 15.00 -2.92
C ASP A 27 -18.04 13.74 -2.24
N TYR A 28 -17.89 12.58 -2.90
CA TYR A 28 -18.36 11.25 -2.45
C TYR A 28 -17.81 10.80 -1.07
N GLN A 29 -16.91 11.57 -0.44
CA GLN A 29 -16.08 11.09 0.68
C GLN A 29 -16.44 11.63 2.06
N LYS A 30 -17.43 12.52 2.23
CA LYS A 30 -17.64 13.18 3.54
C LYS A 30 -18.75 12.62 4.44
N ASN A 31 -19.66 11.78 3.98
CA ASN A 31 -20.81 11.30 4.78
C ASN A 31 -21.00 9.77 4.76
N GLY A 32 -19.95 9.00 5.06
CA GLY A 32 -20.06 7.55 5.29
C GLY A 32 -20.37 7.20 6.75
N ILE A 33 -21.18 6.16 6.99
CA ILE A 33 -21.40 5.59 8.33
C ILE A 33 -20.27 4.61 8.64
N GLU A 34 -19.41 4.95 9.61
CA GLU A 34 -18.32 4.06 10.04
C GLU A 34 -18.78 3.10 11.16
N VAL A 35 -18.46 1.83 11.01
CA VAL A 35 -18.79 0.75 11.95
C VAL A 35 -17.51 0.01 12.31
N PHE A 36 -17.23 -0.09 13.61
CA PHE A 36 -16.00 -0.68 14.15
C PHE A 36 -16.23 -1.95 14.96
N HIS A 37 -17.47 -2.22 15.34
CA HIS A 37 -17.85 -3.40 16.11
C HIS A 37 -19.27 -3.84 15.77
N ASP A 38 -19.68 -4.96 16.34
CA ASP A 38 -21.05 -5.46 16.32
C ASP A 38 -22.09 -4.37 16.65
N VAL A 39 -23.11 -4.27 15.80
CA VAL A 39 -24.27 -3.40 15.98
C VAL A 39 -25.53 -4.26 15.97
N LEU A 40 -26.21 -4.31 17.11
CA LEU A 40 -27.39 -5.17 17.33
C LEU A 40 -28.65 -4.68 16.61
N ASP A 41 -28.75 -3.37 16.34
CA ASP A 41 -29.89 -2.78 15.63
C ASP A 41 -29.46 -1.56 14.81
N CYS A 42 -29.54 -1.70 13.49
CA CYS A 42 -29.29 -0.63 12.50
C CYS A 42 -30.59 -0.15 11.84
N SER A 43 -31.76 -0.64 12.26
CA SER A 43 -33.04 -0.41 11.57
C SER A 43 -33.47 1.06 11.51
N SER A 44 -32.85 1.90 12.34
CA SER A 44 -33.09 3.35 12.38
C SER A 44 -32.24 4.16 11.39
N TRP A 45 -31.29 3.51 10.69
CA TRP A 45 -30.41 4.20 9.76
C TRP A 45 -31.16 4.58 8.48
N VAL A 46 -30.93 5.81 8.02
CA VAL A 46 -31.53 6.32 6.78
C VAL A 46 -30.56 6.03 5.65
N LEU A 47 -30.87 5.01 4.85
CA LEU A 47 -30.02 4.57 3.74
C LEU A 47 -30.69 4.84 2.39
N SER A 48 -29.87 5.08 1.35
CA SER A 48 -30.34 5.10 -0.05
C SER A 48 -30.75 3.69 -0.50
N PRO A 49 -31.55 3.54 -1.56
CA PRO A 49 -31.94 2.21 -2.07
C PRO A 49 -30.76 1.38 -2.59
N THR A 50 -29.75 2.04 -3.13
CA THR A 50 -28.44 1.46 -3.46
C THR A 50 -27.44 1.98 -2.44
N ILE A 51 -26.68 1.09 -1.80
CA ILE A 51 -25.60 1.48 -0.90
C ILE A 51 -24.26 0.97 -1.43
N LEU A 52 -23.21 1.74 -1.19
CA LEU A 52 -21.84 1.28 -1.40
C LEU A 52 -21.25 0.90 -0.05
N VAL A 53 -20.90 -0.37 0.11
CA VAL A 53 -20.29 -0.90 1.32
C VAL A 53 -18.80 -1.09 1.08
N LYS A 54 -18.00 -0.43 1.91
CA LYS A 54 -16.54 -0.55 1.89
C LYS A 54 -16.07 -1.22 3.17
N VAL A 55 -15.63 -2.46 3.04
CA VAL A 55 -15.01 -3.21 4.13
C VAL A 55 -13.51 -2.90 4.11
N ILE A 56 -13.06 -2.07 5.05
CA ILE A 56 -11.66 -1.67 5.14
C ILE A 56 -10.84 -2.75 5.85
N ARG A 57 -11.35 -3.27 6.98
CA ARG A 57 -10.69 -4.31 7.78
C ARG A 57 -11.68 -5.32 8.34
N GLY A 58 -11.24 -6.58 8.30
CA GLY A 58 -11.99 -7.71 8.82
C GLY A 58 -13.11 -8.17 7.91
N CYS A 59 -13.78 -9.26 8.31
CA CYS A 59 -14.95 -9.73 7.61
C CYS A 59 -16.20 -9.37 8.40
N TRP A 60 -17.28 -9.08 7.68
CA TRP A 60 -18.52 -8.59 8.25
C TRP A 60 -19.71 -9.37 7.72
N ILE A 61 -20.80 -9.40 8.48
CA ILE A 61 -22.06 -9.98 8.03
C ILE A 61 -23.16 -8.95 8.28
N LEU A 62 -23.89 -8.60 7.22
CA LEU A 62 -25.11 -7.81 7.32
C LEU A 62 -26.29 -8.76 7.48
N TYR A 63 -27.23 -8.43 8.36
CA TYR A 63 -28.47 -9.18 8.56
C TYR A 63 -29.69 -8.31 8.26
N GLU A 64 -30.73 -8.91 7.68
CA GLU A 64 -31.97 -8.21 7.37
C GLU A 64 -32.68 -7.75 8.66
N LYS A 65 -32.60 -8.54 9.74
CA LYS A 65 -33.27 -8.25 11.01
C LYS A 65 -32.29 -7.89 12.13
N PRO A 66 -32.76 -7.18 13.16
CA PRO A 66 -31.99 -6.94 14.38
C PRO A 66 -31.54 -8.24 15.05
N ASN A 67 -30.51 -8.15 15.89
CA ASN A 67 -29.98 -9.26 16.70
C ASN A 67 -29.41 -10.45 15.89
N PHE A 68 -28.86 -10.18 14.70
CA PHE A 68 -28.22 -11.16 13.81
C PHE A 68 -29.18 -12.25 13.32
N GLU A 69 -30.39 -11.84 12.94
CA GLU A 69 -31.42 -12.75 12.46
C GLU A 69 -31.81 -12.50 11.00
N GLY A 70 -32.35 -13.54 10.36
CA GLY A 70 -32.84 -13.47 8.99
C GLY A 70 -31.77 -13.71 7.92
N PRO A 71 -32.09 -13.43 6.65
CA PRO A 71 -31.13 -13.45 5.55
C PRO A 71 -29.89 -12.63 5.88
N SER A 72 -28.74 -13.14 5.45
CA SER A 72 -27.43 -12.56 5.77
C SER A 72 -26.55 -12.42 4.54
N ILE A 73 -25.79 -11.34 4.46
CA ILE A 73 -24.81 -11.09 3.39
C ILE A 73 -23.41 -11.07 4.00
N PRO A 74 -22.55 -12.03 3.67
CA PRO A 74 -21.16 -12.03 4.12
C PRO A 74 -20.35 -11.05 3.26
N LEU A 75 -19.47 -10.30 3.92
CA LEU A 75 -18.64 -9.28 3.31
C LEU A 75 -17.17 -9.52 3.66
N GLU A 76 -16.34 -9.63 2.63
CA GLU A 76 -14.87 -9.68 2.73
C GLU A 76 -14.29 -8.27 2.52
N GLU A 77 -13.02 -8.05 2.86
CA GLU A 77 -12.35 -6.76 2.66
C GLU A 77 -12.39 -6.34 1.17
N GLY A 78 -12.87 -5.12 0.89
CA GLY A 78 -13.12 -4.64 -0.47
C GLY A 78 -14.29 -3.67 -0.56
N GLU A 79 -14.64 -3.26 -1.78
CA GLU A 79 -15.80 -2.41 -2.08
C GLU A 79 -16.87 -3.26 -2.78
N LEU A 80 -18.11 -3.13 -2.31
CA LEU A 80 -19.27 -3.83 -2.85
C LEU A 80 -20.46 -2.89 -2.94
N GLU A 81 -20.95 -2.68 -4.16
CA GLU A 81 -22.21 -1.99 -4.40
C GLU A 81 -23.37 -2.97 -4.25
N LEU A 82 -24.34 -2.63 -3.40
CA LEU A 82 -25.51 -3.45 -3.12
C LEU A 82 -26.78 -2.72 -3.58
N PRO A 83 -27.19 -2.92 -4.85
CA PRO A 83 -28.51 -2.51 -5.31
C PRO A 83 -29.57 -3.49 -4.76
N ASP A 84 -30.61 -2.97 -4.10
CA ASP A 84 -31.70 -3.78 -3.54
C ASP A 84 -31.21 -4.95 -2.65
N ILE A 85 -30.52 -4.62 -1.54
CA ILE A 85 -29.78 -5.52 -0.63
C ILE A 85 -30.44 -6.89 -0.42
N TRP A 86 -31.76 -6.95 -0.21
CA TRP A 86 -32.47 -8.18 0.17
C TRP A 86 -33.26 -8.83 -0.96
N GLY A 87 -33.25 -8.25 -2.17
CA GLY A 87 -33.86 -8.78 -3.38
C GLY A 87 -35.28 -9.31 -3.17
N VAL A 88 -36.30 -8.47 -3.36
CA VAL A 88 -37.69 -8.96 -3.31
C VAL A 88 -37.96 -9.86 -4.52
N GLY A 89 -37.86 -11.17 -4.33
CA GLY A 89 -38.48 -12.25 -5.10
C GLY A 89 -38.42 -12.14 -6.63
N ALA A 90 -37.68 -13.06 -7.27
CA ALA A 90 -37.83 -13.39 -8.68
C ALA A 90 -39.22 -13.99 -8.98
N SER A 91 -40.28 -13.18 -8.90
CA SER A 91 -41.63 -13.50 -9.37
C SER A 91 -42.50 -12.25 -9.39
N GLU A 92 -42.20 -11.26 -10.23
CA GLU A 92 -43.22 -10.34 -10.78
C GLU A 92 -42.58 -9.56 -11.93
N GLU A 93 -43.27 -9.51 -13.08
CA GLU A 93 -42.86 -8.84 -14.31
C GLU A 93 -42.44 -7.37 -14.09
N PRO A 94 -41.60 -6.78 -14.97
CA PRO A 94 -41.13 -5.42 -14.82
C PRO A 94 -42.29 -4.43 -15.03
N ASN A 95 -42.95 -4.06 -13.94
CA ASN A 95 -43.83 -2.89 -13.92
C ASN A 95 -42.96 -1.65 -13.72
N GLU A 96 -42.82 -0.87 -14.79
CA GLU A 96 -42.28 0.50 -14.77
C GLU A 96 -43.00 1.31 -13.67
N GLY A 97 -42.23 1.84 -12.71
CA GLY A 97 -42.68 2.92 -11.82
C GLY A 97 -42.93 2.62 -10.33
N LYS A 98 -42.30 1.60 -9.72
CA LYS A 98 -42.22 1.52 -8.24
C LYS A 98 -40.99 2.29 -7.74
N SER A 99 -41.19 3.25 -6.83
CA SER A 99 -40.11 3.91 -6.09
C SER A 99 -39.29 2.85 -5.34
N LEU A 100 -37.98 2.79 -5.58
CA LEU A 100 -37.07 1.91 -4.86
C LEU A 100 -37.18 2.22 -3.35
N LYS A 101 -37.48 1.20 -2.54
CA LYS A 101 -37.56 1.38 -1.09
C LYS A 101 -36.16 1.63 -0.52
N PRO A 102 -36.01 2.47 0.51
CA PRO A 102 -34.75 2.63 1.22
C PRO A 102 -34.20 1.27 1.66
N ALA A 103 -32.89 1.07 1.54
CA ALA A 103 -32.25 -0.09 2.11
C ALA A 103 -32.45 -0.13 3.64
N VAL A 104 -32.71 -1.31 4.20
CA VAL A 104 -32.83 -1.49 5.65
C VAL A 104 -31.84 -2.56 6.06
N ILE A 105 -30.91 -2.22 6.94
CA ILE A 105 -30.02 -3.20 7.57
C ILE A 105 -30.52 -3.38 9.00
N GLY A 106 -30.81 -4.61 9.39
CA GLY A 106 -31.29 -4.92 10.73
C GLY A 106 -30.17 -4.96 11.75
N SER A 107 -29.07 -5.67 11.46
CA SER A 107 -27.89 -5.72 12.32
C SER A 107 -26.62 -6.02 11.56
N ILE A 108 -25.46 -5.72 12.16
CA ILE A 108 -24.14 -5.85 11.55
C ILE A 108 -23.21 -6.57 12.52
N LYS A 109 -22.61 -7.68 12.10
CA LYS A 109 -21.72 -8.51 12.92
C LYS A 109 -20.31 -8.51 12.36
N HIS A 110 -19.32 -8.28 13.21
CA HIS A 110 -17.92 -8.49 12.90
C HIS A 110 -17.56 -9.97 13.10
N VAL A 111 -16.76 -10.53 12.19
CA VAL A 111 -16.37 -11.94 12.24
C VAL A 111 -15.02 -12.07 12.93
N ASP A 112 -14.99 -12.76 14.07
CA ASP A 112 -13.76 -13.10 14.78
C ASP A 112 -12.90 -14.09 13.98
N TYR A 113 -11.70 -13.66 13.60
CA TYR A 113 -10.76 -14.51 12.87
C TYR A 113 -10.22 -15.64 13.74
N ARG A 114 -10.44 -16.88 13.31
CA ARG A 114 -9.87 -18.10 13.90
C ARG A 114 -9.55 -19.10 12.78
N VAL A 115 -8.67 -20.05 13.07
CA VAL A 115 -8.39 -21.16 12.15
C VAL A 115 -9.69 -21.89 11.85
N CYS A 116 -10.15 -21.78 10.61
CA CYS A 116 -11.44 -22.28 10.18
C CYS A 116 -11.44 -23.81 10.19
N ARG A 117 -12.57 -24.39 10.62
CA ARG A 117 -12.78 -25.84 10.54
C ARG A 117 -14.25 -26.17 10.42
N ILE A 118 -14.57 -26.96 9.41
CA ILE A 118 -15.90 -27.54 9.19
C ILE A 118 -15.78 -29.06 9.05
N ASP A 119 -16.68 -29.78 9.71
CA ASP A 119 -16.81 -31.22 9.61
C ASP A 119 -18.16 -31.54 8.92
N LEU A 120 -18.11 -32.31 7.84
CA LEU A 120 -19.28 -32.82 7.12
C LEU A 120 -19.52 -34.29 7.48
N TYR A 121 -20.78 -34.65 7.74
CA TYR A 121 -21.18 -35.99 8.18
C TYR A 121 -22.17 -36.63 7.22
N THR A 122 -21.99 -37.93 6.96
CA THR A 122 -22.85 -38.69 6.04
C THR A 122 -24.21 -39.08 6.61
N GLU A 123 -24.43 -38.94 7.92
CA GLU A 123 -25.69 -39.23 8.62
C GLU A 123 -26.13 -38.03 9.50
N PRO A 124 -27.41 -37.95 9.92
CA PRO A 124 -27.87 -36.93 10.87
C PRO A 124 -27.21 -37.03 12.26
N GLU A 125 -27.37 -36.00 13.08
CA GLU A 125 -26.90 -35.94 14.48
C GLU A 125 -25.36 -36.09 14.64
N GLY A 126 -24.58 -35.72 13.62
CA GLY A 126 -23.12 -35.83 13.63
C GLY A 126 -22.61 -37.27 13.57
N LEU A 127 -23.39 -38.19 13.00
CA LEU A 127 -23.06 -39.61 12.87
C LEU A 127 -22.52 -39.97 11.48
N GLY A 128 -21.99 -41.18 11.34
CA GLY A 128 -21.45 -41.68 10.07
C GLY A 128 -19.98 -41.31 9.81
N ILE A 129 -19.61 -41.20 8.53
CA ILE A 129 -18.25 -40.84 8.12
C ILE A 129 -18.12 -39.32 8.23
N VAL A 130 -17.04 -38.88 8.88
CA VAL A 130 -16.68 -37.46 9.01
C VAL A 130 -15.59 -37.10 8.00
N THR A 131 -15.78 -35.99 7.31
CA THR A 131 -14.74 -35.36 6.48
C THR A 131 -14.52 -33.94 6.98
N SER A 132 -13.29 -33.61 7.36
CA SER A 132 -12.92 -32.30 7.92
C SER A 132 -12.21 -31.44 6.89
N PHE A 133 -12.61 -30.19 6.80
CA PHE A 133 -12.02 -29.18 5.92
C PHE A 133 -11.55 -27.96 6.73
N PHE A 134 -10.47 -27.35 6.27
CA PHE A 134 -9.76 -26.28 6.99
C PHE A 134 -9.48 -25.03 6.13
N ASP A 135 -9.64 -25.14 4.81
CA ASP A 135 -9.37 -24.09 3.83
C ASP A 135 -10.24 -24.32 2.58
N ASP A 136 -10.04 -23.50 1.56
CA ASP A 136 -10.67 -23.57 0.24
C ASP A 136 -10.59 -24.97 -0.35
N THR A 137 -11.74 -25.47 -0.77
CA THR A 137 -11.88 -26.77 -1.40
C THR A 137 -12.69 -26.59 -2.69
N GLU A 138 -11.97 -26.48 -3.82
CA GLU A 138 -12.57 -26.30 -5.15
C GLU A 138 -13.39 -27.52 -5.60
N GLU A 139 -13.00 -28.72 -5.17
CA GLU A 139 -13.76 -29.94 -5.37
C GLU A 139 -13.66 -30.87 -4.16
N THR A 140 -14.80 -31.20 -3.55
CA THR A 140 -14.88 -32.11 -2.39
C THR A 140 -14.84 -33.58 -2.77
N GLY A 141 -15.11 -33.90 -4.04
CA GLY A 141 -15.19 -35.26 -4.53
C GLY A 141 -13.81 -35.91 -4.68
N VAL A 142 -13.65 -37.12 -4.13
CA VAL A 142 -12.45 -37.92 -4.36
C VAL A 142 -12.74 -38.89 -5.51
N PHE A 143 -11.99 -38.81 -6.60
CA PHE A 143 -12.22 -39.57 -7.85
C PHE A 143 -13.63 -39.36 -8.46
N GLY A 144 -14.17 -38.14 -8.39
CA GLY A 144 -15.45 -37.79 -9.04
C GLY A 144 -16.71 -38.30 -8.34
N THR A 145 -16.59 -38.87 -7.13
CA THR A 145 -17.75 -39.26 -6.31
C THR A 145 -17.87 -38.35 -5.10
N THR A 146 -18.88 -37.49 -5.07
CA THR A 146 -19.19 -36.62 -3.93
C THR A 146 -20.00 -37.39 -2.89
N GLN A 147 -19.54 -37.39 -1.63
CA GLN A 147 -20.28 -38.02 -0.54
C GLN A 147 -21.52 -37.19 -0.19
N LYS A 148 -22.61 -37.86 0.15
CA LYS A 148 -23.81 -37.19 0.68
C LYS A 148 -23.51 -36.59 2.06
N THR A 149 -23.99 -35.39 2.30
CA THR A 149 -23.94 -34.72 3.61
C THR A 149 -25.34 -34.67 4.20
N CYS A 150 -25.48 -35.07 5.47
CA CYS A 150 -26.75 -35.10 6.20
C CYS A 150 -26.72 -34.28 7.49
N SER A 151 -25.54 -34.03 8.06
CA SER A 151 -25.34 -33.10 9.18
C SER A 151 -23.96 -32.43 9.08
N ILE A 152 -23.82 -31.28 9.73
CA ILE A 152 -22.63 -30.42 9.62
C ILE A 152 -22.26 -29.93 11.03
N LYS A 153 -20.96 -29.86 11.30
CA LYS A 153 -20.44 -29.17 12.48
C LYS A 153 -19.40 -28.14 12.06
N VAL A 154 -19.76 -26.87 12.21
CA VAL A 154 -18.82 -25.77 12.01
C VAL A 154 -18.18 -25.47 13.35
N HIS A 155 -16.90 -25.81 13.49
CA HIS A 155 -16.17 -25.54 14.73
C HIS A 155 -15.80 -24.06 14.83
N TRP A 156 -15.26 -23.51 13.73
CA TRP A 156 -14.79 -22.13 13.64
C TRP A 156 -14.83 -21.63 12.20
N GLY A 157 -14.93 -20.30 12.05
CA GLY A 157 -15.03 -19.63 10.76
C GLY A 157 -16.46 -19.56 10.24
N ILE A 158 -16.66 -18.65 9.28
CA ILE A 158 -17.88 -18.56 8.48
C ILE A 158 -17.59 -19.29 7.18
N TRP A 159 -18.41 -20.28 6.83
CA TRP A 159 -18.20 -21.11 5.64
C TRP A 159 -19.23 -20.81 4.57
N LEU A 160 -18.76 -20.63 3.35
CA LEU A 160 -19.56 -20.56 2.14
C LEU A 160 -19.51 -21.94 1.48
N ILE A 161 -20.64 -22.63 1.45
CA ILE A 161 -20.76 -23.93 0.82
C ILE A 161 -21.57 -23.84 -0.48
N TYR A 162 -21.14 -24.61 -1.48
CA TYR A 162 -21.72 -24.62 -2.82
C TYR A 162 -22.06 -26.05 -3.24
N GLU A 163 -23.18 -26.20 -3.94
CA GLU A 163 -23.57 -27.48 -4.54
C GLU A 163 -22.83 -27.75 -5.87
N GLU A 164 -22.20 -26.72 -6.44
CA GLU A 164 -21.38 -26.82 -7.65
C GLU A 164 -19.88 -26.74 -7.32
N PRO A 165 -19.00 -27.34 -8.16
CA PRO A 165 -17.55 -27.22 -8.00
C PRO A 165 -17.06 -25.80 -8.35
N GLY A 166 -15.85 -25.44 -7.89
CA GLY A 166 -15.21 -24.16 -8.24
C GLY A 166 -15.94 -22.90 -7.73
N PHE A 167 -16.60 -23.01 -6.57
CA PHE A 167 -17.30 -21.92 -5.87
C PHE A 167 -18.41 -21.25 -6.70
N GLN A 168 -19.08 -22.03 -7.55
CA GLN A 168 -20.14 -21.55 -8.45
C GLN A 168 -21.53 -21.63 -7.81
N GLY A 169 -22.41 -20.71 -8.21
CA GLY A 169 -23.79 -20.62 -7.72
C GLY A 169 -23.96 -19.75 -6.48
N VAL A 170 -25.16 -19.75 -5.92
CA VAL A 170 -25.47 -18.99 -4.69
C VAL A 170 -24.94 -19.77 -3.49
N PRO A 171 -23.99 -19.24 -2.71
CA PRO A 171 -23.48 -19.92 -1.53
C PRO A 171 -24.52 -19.98 -0.43
N LEU A 172 -24.49 -21.06 0.36
CA LEU A 172 -25.10 -21.07 1.68
C LEU A 172 -24.06 -20.66 2.72
N VAL A 173 -24.40 -19.69 3.56
CA VAL A 173 -23.55 -19.20 4.65
C VAL A 173 -23.79 -20.04 5.90
N LEU A 174 -22.72 -20.59 6.47
CA LEU A 174 -22.77 -21.37 7.70
C LEU A 174 -21.91 -20.70 8.78
N GLU A 175 -22.55 -20.37 9.90
CA GLU A 175 -21.88 -19.87 11.10
C GLU A 175 -21.40 -21.00 12.02
N PRO A 176 -20.46 -20.75 12.96
CA PRO A 176 -20.07 -21.72 13.97
C PRO A 176 -21.27 -22.27 14.74
N GLY A 177 -21.39 -23.59 14.76
CA GLY A 177 -22.56 -24.26 15.31
C GLY A 177 -22.64 -25.74 14.94
N GLU A 178 -23.56 -26.44 15.62
CA GLU A 178 -23.92 -27.82 15.31
C GLU A 178 -25.24 -27.83 14.52
N TYR A 179 -25.19 -28.42 13.33
CA TYR A 179 -26.33 -28.55 12.43
C TYR A 179 -26.68 -30.04 12.32
N PRO A 180 -27.51 -30.57 13.24
CA PRO A 180 -27.79 -32.01 13.34
C PRO A 180 -28.57 -32.56 12.14
N ASN A 181 -29.20 -31.69 11.36
CA ASN A 181 -29.88 -32.04 10.12
C ASN A 181 -29.86 -30.82 9.18
N LEU A 182 -30.25 -31.03 7.91
CA LEU A 182 -30.29 -29.97 6.89
C LEU A 182 -31.65 -29.27 6.78
N ALA A 183 -32.48 -29.28 7.84
CA ALA A 183 -33.78 -28.62 7.80
C ALA A 183 -33.68 -27.10 7.64
N PHE A 184 -32.61 -26.48 8.16
CA PHE A 184 -32.30 -25.07 7.94
C PHE A 184 -32.03 -24.73 6.46
N TRP A 185 -31.68 -25.75 5.66
CA TRP A 185 -31.47 -25.68 4.22
C TRP A 185 -32.62 -26.31 3.43
N GLU A 186 -33.76 -26.57 4.08
CA GLU A 186 -34.96 -27.20 3.48
C GLU A 186 -34.67 -28.51 2.72
N LYS A 187 -33.61 -29.23 3.12
CA LYS A 187 -33.13 -30.45 2.45
C LYS A 187 -33.02 -31.61 3.44
N LYS A 188 -33.08 -32.83 2.90
CA LYS A 188 -32.79 -34.07 3.67
C LYS A 188 -31.35 -34.51 3.56
N GLU A 189 -30.75 -34.30 2.38
CA GLU A 189 -29.35 -34.55 2.08
C GLU A 189 -28.88 -33.50 1.05
N ALA A 190 -27.59 -33.19 1.07
CA ALA A 190 -26.96 -32.27 0.12
C ALA A 190 -25.64 -32.83 -0.40
N TYR A 191 -25.29 -32.48 -1.63
CA TYR A 191 -24.01 -32.81 -2.25
C TYR A 191 -23.18 -31.55 -2.35
N ILE A 192 -22.44 -31.25 -1.28
CA ILE A 192 -21.54 -30.08 -1.24
C ILE A 192 -20.35 -30.40 -2.14
N ARG A 193 -20.19 -29.67 -3.24
CA ARG A 193 -19.13 -29.92 -4.24
C ARG A 193 -17.96 -28.97 -4.15
N SER A 194 -18.16 -27.76 -3.61
CA SER A 194 -17.06 -26.88 -3.23
C SER A 194 -17.41 -26.08 -1.97
N MET A 195 -16.39 -25.62 -1.26
CA MET A 195 -16.58 -24.78 -0.07
C MET A 195 -15.35 -23.93 0.22
N ARG A 196 -15.56 -22.73 0.77
CA ARG A 196 -14.48 -21.85 1.22
C ARG A 196 -14.85 -21.15 2.52
N PRO A 197 -13.92 -20.97 3.46
CA PRO A 197 -14.13 -20.04 4.56
C PRO A 197 -14.12 -18.60 4.04
N LEU A 198 -14.78 -17.71 4.78
CA LEU A 198 -14.67 -16.27 4.59
C LEU A 198 -13.23 -15.85 4.94
N LYS A 199 -12.52 -15.19 4.01
CA LYS A 199 -11.11 -14.85 4.18
C LYS A 199 -10.95 -13.39 4.57
N MET A 200 -10.19 -13.19 5.65
CA MET A 200 -9.73 -11.86 6.04
C MET A 200 -8.65 -11.42 5.06
N GLY A 201 -8.68 -10.16 4.64
CA GLY A 201 -7.65 -9.59 3.76
C GLY A 201 -6.30 -9.42 4.46
N GLY A 202 -5.34 -8.84 3.74
CA GLY A 202 -4.00 -8.55 4.26
C GLY A 202 -3.96 -7.43 5.30
N ARG A 203 -2.80 -7.20 5.91
CA ARG A 203 -2.58 -6.07 6.81
C ARG A 203 -2.56 -4.75 6.05
N LYS A 204 -3.28 -3.75 6.57
CA LYS A 204 -3.47 -2.46 5.90
C LYS A 204 -3.13 -1.29 6.81
N VAL A 205 -2.66 -0.19 6.23
CA VAL A 205 -2.48 1.12 6.88
C VAL A 205 -3.22 2.20 6.10
N GLU A 206 -4.06 2.98 6.77
CA GLU A 206 -4.82 4.08 6.15
C GLU A 206 -4.03 5.40 6.23
N PHE A 207 -3.42 5.69 7.38
CA PHE A 207 -2.82 7.00 7.67
C PHE A 207 -1.34 6.87 8.07
N SER A 208 -0.48 6.45 7.14
CA SER A 208 0.95 6.19 7.44
C SER A 208 1.74 7.44 7.87
N GLY A 209 1.38 8.63 7.40
CA GLY A 209 2.13 9.88 7.63
C GLY A 209 1.92 10.55 9.00
N GLU A 210 0.87 10.18 9.73
CA GLU A 210 0.53 10.79 11.03
C GLU A 210 0.24 9.69 12.07
N PRO A 211 1.29 9.06 12.63
CA PRO A 211 1.09 8.06 13.66
C PRO A 211 0.47 8.70 14.90
N LYS A 212 -0.68 8.17 15.33
CA LYS A 212 -1.39 8.66 16.51
C LYS A 212 -2.11 7.54 17.23
N VAL A 213 -1.88 7.42 18.54
CA VAL A 213 -2.54 6.45 19.41
C VAL A 213 -3.02 7.11 20.70
N ILE A 214 -4.18 6.70 21.18
CA ILE A 214 -4.72 7.09 22.49
C ILE A 214 -4.72 5.86 23.39
N ILE A 215 -4.07 5.95 24.54
CA ILE A 215 -3.96 4.87 25.51
C ILE A 215 -4.80 5.20 26.72
N TYR A 216 -5.58 4.23 27.20
CA TYR A 216 -6.46 4.34 28.36
C TYR A 216 -5.99 3.43 29.49
N GLU A 217 -6.11 3.91 30.72
CA GLU A 217 -5.71 3.18 31.93
C GLU A 217 -6.52 1.91 32.17
N LYS A 218 -7.80 1.91 31.77
CA LYS A 218 -8.75 0.81 32.01
C LYS A 218 -9.28 0.22 30.69
N PRO A 219 -9.82 -1.02 30.73
CA PRO A 219 -10.56 -1.59 29.61
C PRO A 219 -11.74 -0.73 29.17
N PHE A 220 -12.22 -0.95 27.95
CA PHE A 220 -13.40 -0.30 27.36
C PHE A 220 -13.31 1.23 27.30
N PHE A 221 -12.10 1.77 27.11
CA PHE A 221 -11.80 3.20 26.94
C PHE A 221 -12.14 4.06 28.15
N GLU A 222 -12.03 3.48 29.34
CA GLU A 222 -12.28 4.16 30.61
C GLU A 222 -11.00 4.63 31.31
N GLY A 223 -11.16 5.50 32.32
CA GLY A 223 -10.07 5.98 33.17
C GLY A 223 -9.29 7.13 32.55
N ARG A 224 -8.06 7.34 33.03
CA ARG A 224 -7.16 8.36 32.47
C ARG A 224 -6.68 7.91 31.10
N HIS A 225 -6.46 8.87 30.22
CA HIS A 225 -5.92 8.59 28.89
C HIS A 225 -4.81 9.58 28.53
N VAL A 226 -3.98 9.17 27.59
CA VAL A 226 -2.92 9.99 27.01
C VAL A 226 -2.89 9.78 25.51
N GLU A 227 -2.66 10.86 24.77
CA GLU A 227 -2.47 10.84 23.32
C GLU A 227 -0.97 10.87 23.02
N ILE A 228 -0.56 10.04 22.05
CA ILE A 228 0.84 9.75 21.78
C ILE A 228 1.04 9.71 20.26
N GLU A 229 2.07 10.42 19.80
CA GLU A 229 2.49 10.48 18.40
C GLU A 229 3.92 9.94 18.19
N SER A 230 4.62 9.60 19.28
CA SER A 230 6.01 9.11 19.27
C SER A 230 6.15 7.78 20.01
N GLU A 231 7.34 7.20 19.98
CA GLU A 231 7.63 6.00 20.75
C GLU A 231 7.59 6.23 22.27
N ILE A 232 7.24 5.18 23.00
CA ILE A 232 7.40 5.07 24.45
C ILE A 232 8.35 3.92 24.72
N PHE A 233 9.51 4.24 25.29
CA PHE A 233 10.48 3.24 25.69
C PHE A 233 10.02 2.48 26.94
N MET A 234 9.40 3.17 27.91
CA MET A 234 8.84 2.58 29.13
C MET A 234 7.62 3.37 29.62
N LEU A 235 6.53 2.70 30.03
CA LEU A 235 5.35 3.41 30.58
C LEU A 235 5.57 4.01 31.97
N ASP A 236 6.40 3.38 32.83
CA ASP A 236 6.77 3.89 34.17
C ASP A 236 8.06 4.74 34.10
N GLU A 237 8.07 5.78 33.26
CA GLU A 237 9.17 6.76 33.28
C GLU A 237 9.09 7.63 34.55
N LYS A 238 9.95 7.32 35.53
CA LYS A 238 10.09 8.10 36.77
C LYS A 238 11.10 9.24 36.71
N GLU A 239 11.84 9.41 35.61
CA GLU A 239 12.95 10.36 35.56
C GLU A 239 13.06 11.06 34.20
N SER A 240 12.37 12.19 34.03
CA SER A 240 12.94 13.33 33.31
C SER A 240 12.27 14.64 33.77
N GLU A 241 13.08 15.66 34.05
CA GLU A 241 12.65 16.95 34.60
C GLU A 241 11.99 17.88 33.55
N GLU A 242 11.71 17.40 32.33
CA GLU A 242 11.10 18.20 31.27
C GLU A 242 9.74 17.65 30.81
N LYS A 243 8.68 18.22 31.39
CA LYS A 243 7.31 18.36 30.86
C LYS A 243 6.88 17.46 29.67
N THR A 244 6.60 16.18 29.90
CA THR A 244 5.36 15.53 29.40
C THR A 244 4.97 14.34 30.29
N ARG A 245 3.75 14.32 30.81
CA ARG A 245 3.26 13.36 31.80
C ARG A 245 2.85 12.03 31.15
N LEU A 246 3.66 10.97 31.28
CA LEU A 246 3.15 9.59 31.21
C LEU A 246 2.81 9.14 32.64
N GLN A 247 1.58 9.39 33.10
CA GLN A 247 1.10 8.97 34.43
C GLN A 247 0.28 7.66 34.39
N LEU A 248 0.38 6.88 33.33
CA LEU A 248 -0.35 5.63 33.18
C LEU A 248 0.51 4.47 33.68
N LYS A 249 0.05 3.79 34.74
CA LYS A 249 0.73 2.62 35.31
C LYS A 249 0.46 1.33 34.54
N SER A 250 -0.57 1.34 33.71
CA SER A 250 -1.07 0.18 32.96
C SER A 250 -1.82 0.65 31.71
N VAL A 251 -1.90 -0.24 30.72
CA VAL A 251 -2.74 -0.08 29.53
C VAL A 251 -3.91 -1.03 29.63
N GLY A 252 -5.11 -0.50 29.79
CA GLY A 252 -6.34 -1.30 29.83
C GLY A 252 -7.04 -1.36 28.47
N SER A 253 -6.95 -0.30 27.66
CA SER A 253 -7.49 -0.25 26.29
C SER A 253 -6.78 0.82 25.45
N MET A 254 -6.94 0.78 24.13
CA MET A 254 -6.30 1.75 23.25
C MET A 254 -7.08 2.01 21.95
N LYS A 255 -6.89 3.19 21.36
CA LYS A 255 -7.39 3.53 20.03
C LYS A 255 -6.22 3.98 19.16
N VAL A 256 -5.94 3.25 18.09
CA VAL A 256 -4.97 3.65 17.07
C VAL A 256 -5.74 4.46 16.04
N LEU A 257 -5.42 5.75 15.94
CA LEU A 257 -6.11 6.69 15.05
C LEU A 257 -5.37 6.87 13.72
N GLY A 258 -4.05 6.70 13.73
CA GLY A 258 -3.22 6.80 12.54
C GLY A 258 -1.93 6.02 12.65
N GLY A 259 -1.47 5.54 11.50
CA GLY A 259 -0.32 4.69 11.34
C GLY A 259 -0.52 3.29 11.90
N VAL A 260 0.50 2.45 11.74
CA VAL A 260 0.58 1.14 12.38
C VAL A 260 1.59 1.21 13.49
N TRP A 261 1.27 0.60 14.62
CA TRP A 261 2.11 0.59 15.79
C TRP A 261 2.54 -0.84 16.13
N VAL A 262 3.67 -0.96 16.81
CA VAL A 262 4.07 -2.19 17.47
C VAL A 262 4.20 -1.93 18.96
N ALA A 263 3.44 -2.68 19.74
CA ALA A 263 3.54 -2.71 21.18
C ALA A 263 4.29 -3.94 21.65
N TYR A 264 4.85 -3.85 22.84
CA TYR A 264 5.69 -4.87 23.43
C TYR A 264 5.29 -5.13 24.87
N GLU A 265 5.34 -6.39 25.25
CA GLU A 265 5.08 -6.86 26.61
C GLU A 265 6.01 -6.18 27.64
N LYS A 266 7.28 -5.96 27.28
CA LYS A 266 8.32 -5.44 28.19
C LYS A 266 8.80 -4.04 27.80
N PRO A 267 9.44 -3.31 28.73
CA PRO A 267 10.13 -2.06 28.41
C PRO A 267 11.23 -2.27 27.36
N GLY A 268 11.61 -1.21 26.67
CA GLY A 268 12.71 -1.22 25.71
C GLY A 268 12.48 -2.03 24.44
N PHE A 269 11.21 -2.19 24.03
CA PHE A 269 10.81 -2.93 22.84
C PHE A 269 11.16 -4.43 22.89
N GLU A 270 11.07 -5.03 24.08
CA GLU A 270 11.38 -6.44 24.32
C GLU A 270 10.13 -7.30 24.60
N GLY A 271 10.30 -8.62 24.53
CA GLY A 271 9.24 -9.59 24.84
C GLY A 271 8.33 -9.87 23.66
N HIS A 272 7.08 -10.26 23.95
CA HIS A 272 6.09 -10.53 22.92
C HIS A 272 5.71 -9.24 22.17
N GLN A 273 5.66 -9.31 20.83
CA GLN A 273 5.30 -8.18 19.97
C GLN A 273 3.80 -8.22 19.64
N TYR A 274 3.18 -7.06 19.58
CA TYR A 274 1.77 -6.85 19.28
C TYR A 274 1.61 -5.85 18.14
N LEU A 275 1.18 -6.33 16.97
CA LEU A 275 0.86 -5.44 15.85
C LEU A 275 -0.47 -4.73 16.12
N LEU A 276 -0.46 -3.41 15.99
CA LEU A 276 -1.61 -2.55 16.24
C LEU A 276 -1.93 -1.76 14.96
N GLU A 277 -2.94 -2.20 14.24
CA GLU A 277 -3.53 -1.49 13.09
C GLU A 277 -4.48 -0.39 13.56
N GLU A 278 -4.87 0.52 12.67
CA GLU A 278 -5.86 1.55 13.00
C GLU A 278 -7.19 0.93 13.46
N GLY A 279 -7.68 1.36 14.61
CA GLY A 279 -8.89 0.79 15.20
C GLY A 279 -8.98 0.95 16.70
N ALA A 280 -10.02 0.34 17.26
CA ALA A 280 -10.35 0.40 18.67
C ALA A 280 -10.13 -0.97 19.33
N TYR A 281 -9.32 -0.99 20.38
CA TYR A 281 -8.99 -2.18 21.14
C TYR A 281 -9.49 -2.03 22.58
N ARG A 282 -10.52 -2.79 22.94
CA ARG A 282 -11.27 -2.67 24.20
C ARG A 282 -10.55 -3.29 25.38
N ASP A 283 -9.76 -4.33 25.16
CA ASP A 283 -8.93 -4.95 26.17
C ASP A 283 -7.72 -5.68 25.56
N TRP A 284 -6.93 -6.32 26.41
CA TRP A 284 -5.70 -7.00 26.00
C TRP A 284 -5.89 -8.19 25.08
N THR A 285 -7.09 -8.76 25.03
CA THR A 285 -7.39 -9.86 24.13
C THR A 285 -7.56 -9.36 22.69
N ASP A 286 -8.02 -8.11 22.49
CA ASP A 286 -8.22 -7.52 21.16
C ASP A 286 -6.90 -7.30 20.40
N TRP A 287 -5.79 -7.02 21.09
CA TRP A 287 -4.45 -6.95 20.46
C TRP A 287 -3.68 -8.27 20.52
N GLY A 288 -4.32 -9.36 20.95
CA GLY A 288 -3.70 -10.68 21.05
C GLY A 288 -2.61 -10.76 22.13
N GLY A 289 -2.79 -10.02 23.23
CA GLY A 289 -1.94 -10.07 24.41
C GLY A 289 -1.86 -11.49 25.01
N TYR A 290 -0.71 -11.87 25.56
CA TYR A 290 -0.62 -13.07 26.40
C TYR A 290 -1.13 -12.81 27.83
N ASN A 291 -1.09 -11.54 28.24
CA ASN A 291 -1.49 -11.00 29.52
C ASN A 291 -1.84 -9.51 29.33
N GLU A 292 -2.17 -8.84 30.44
CA GLU A 292 -2.42 -7.40 30.49
C GLU A 292 -1.14 -6.55 30.43
N GLU A 293 0.05 -7.18 30.32
CA GLU A 293 1.32 -6.47 30.33
C GLU A 293 1.64 -5.91 28.95
N LEU A 294 1.69 -4.58 28.87
CA LEU A 294 2.18 -3.80 27.76
C LEU A 294 2.98 -2.66 28.37
N GLN A 295 4.26 -2.53 28.01
CA GLN A 295 5.19 -1.62 28.70
C GLN A 295 5.95 -0.68 27.77
N SER A 296 6.02 -0.99 26.47
CA SER A 296 6.61 -0.11 25.47
C SER A 296 5.88 -0.23 24.13
N LEU A 297 5.93 0.81 23.31
CA LEU A 297 5.28 0.87 22.01
C LEU A 297 5.95 1.90 21.11
N ARG A 298 5.92 1.68 19.81
CA ARG A 298 6.47 2.62 18.83
C ARG A 298 5.69 2.58 17.52
N PRO A 299 5.61 3.71 16.79
CA PRO A 299 5.05 3.70 15.46
C PRO A 299 5.99 2.94 14.51
N ILE A 300 5.40 2.25 13.55
CA ILE A 300 6.12 1.59 12.47
C ILE A 300 6.30 2.61 11.35
N VAL A 301 7.54 3.06 11.16
CA VAL A 301 7.92 3.92 10.04
C VAL A 301 8.48 3.02 8.94
N GLY A 302 7.89 3.08 7.75
CA GLY A 302 8.32 2.28 6.61
C GLY A 302 7.64 2.68 5.31
N ASP A 303 8.18 2.16 4.21
CA ASP A 303 7.52 2.22 2.91
C ASP A 303 6.47 1.10 2.85
N PHE A 304 5.20 1.44 2.64
CA PHE A 304 4.08 0.50 2.53
C PHE A 304 3.61 0.31 1.08
N THR A 305 4.35 0.85 0.10
CA THR A 305 3.99 0.82 -1.33
C THR A 305 4.61 -0.34 -2.09
N SER A 306 5.82 -0.78 -1.69
CA SER A 306 6.55 -1.88 -2.31
C SER A 306 6.95 -2.88 -1.23
N SER A 307 6.74 -4.16 -1.48
CA SER A 307 7.04 -5.23 -0.53
C SER A 307 8.02 -6.23 -1.14
N HIS A 308 9.23 -6.30 -0.58
CA HIS A 308 10.22 -7.30 -1.00
C HIS A 308 11.11 -7.74 0.17
N MET A 309 11.08 -9.03 0.48
CA MET A 309 11.88 -9.64 1.53
C MET A 309 12.53 -10.94 1.02
N ILE A 310 13.74 -11.23 1.47
CA ILE A 310 14.41 -12.52 1.23
C ILE A 310 14.62 -13.22 2.57
N MET A 311 14.16 -14.46 2.68
CA MET A 311 14.36 -15.30 3.86
C MET A 311 15.38 -16.40 3.58
N TYR A 312 16.24 -16.70 4.55
CA TYR A 312 17.33 -17.67 4.43
C TYR A 312 17.24 -18.73 5.52
N SER A 313 17.45 -19.99 5.14
CA SER A 313 17.42 -21.09 6.09
C SER A 313 18.63 -21.11 7.00
N GLU A 314 19.68 -20.34 6.69
CA GLU A 314 20.94 -20.23 7.42
C GLU A 314 21.09 -18.83 8.08
N LYS A 315 21.97 -18.74 9.08
CA LYS A 315 22.36 -17.45 9.68
C LYS A 315 23.24 -16.66 8.69
N ASP A 316 23.37 -15.36 8.92
CA ASP A 316 24.26 -14.46 8.19
C ASP A 316 24.09 -14.52 6.66
N PHE A 317 22.85 -14.71 6.19
CA PHE A 317 22.49 -14.75 4.77
C PHE A 317 23.26 -15.82 3.97
N GLY A 318 23.59 -16.94 4.63
CA GLY A 318 24.41 -18.01 4.06
C GLY A 318 23.82 -18.60 2.78
N SER A 319 24.62 -18.62 1.71
CA SER A 319 24.21 -19.12 0.38
C SER A 319 24.13 -20.65 0.25
N LYS A 320 24.52 -21.40 1.29
CA LYS A 320 24.54 -22.87 1.29
C LYS A 320 23.18 -23.50 1.57
N GLY A 321 22.27 -22.75 2.21
CA GLY A 321 20.92 -23.19 2.54
C GLY A 321 19.88 -22.72 1.52
N ALA A 322 18.63 -23.13 1.74
CA ALA A 322 17.50 -22.64 0.95
C ALA A 322 17.29 -21.15 1.22
N ASN A 323 16.91 -20.40 0.19
CA ASN A 323 16.42 -19.04 0.30
C ASN A 323 15.14 -18.88 -0.52
N ILE A 324 14.29 -17.95 -0.12
CA ILE A 324 13.06 -17.60 -0.84
C ILE A 324 12.92 -16.09 -0.90
N SER A 325 12.60 -15.58 -2.10
CA SER A 325 12.18 -14.20 -2.31
C SER A 325 10.67 -14.12 -2.15
N VAL A 326 10.21 -13.25 -1.25
CA VAL A 326 8.80 -13.06 -0.91
C VAL A 326 8.38 -11.66 -1.34
N LEU A 327 7.32 -11.60 -2.16
CA LEU A 327 6.75 -10.37 -2.72
C LEU A 327 5.31 -10.08 -2.24
N GLY A 328 4.68 -11.04 -1.56
CA GLY A 328 3.31 -10.92 -1.09
C GLY A 328 2.99 -11.85 0.07
N ILE A 329 1.70 -12.07 0.31
CA ILE A 329 1.18 -12.89 1.40
C ILE A 329 1.51 -14.38 1.17
N ILE A 330 2.02 -15.04 2.20
CA ILE A 330 2.18 -16.51 2.25
C ILE A 330 1.54 -17.01 3.54
N SER A 331 0.37 -17.66 3.42
CA SER A 331 -0.37 -18.22 4.55
C SER A 331 0.25 -19.51 5.11
N ASN A 332 1.00 -20.25 4.29
CA ASN A 332 1.73 -21.44 4.70
C ASN A 332 3.03 -21.64 3.90
N LEU A 333 4.17 -21.45 4.56
CA LEU A 333 5.50 -21.55 3.95
C LEU A 333 5.85 -22.96 3.48
N LYS A 334 5.21 -24.02 4.01
CA LYS A 334 5.46 -25.38 3.53
C LYS A 334 5.09 -25.55 2.05
N ASP A 335 4.08 -24.83 1.59
CA ASP A 335 3.52 -24.99 0.25
C ASP A 335 4.45 -24.40 -0.82
N THR A 336 5.39 -23.54 -0.40
CA THR A 336 6.43 -22.96 -1.27
C THR A 336 7.65 -23.86 -1.49
N GLY A 337 7.79 -24.96 -0.72
CA GLY A 337 8.97 -25.82 -0.74
C GLY A 337 10.22 -25.26 -0.04
N TYR A 338 10.19 -24.02 0.49
CA TYR A 338 11.28 -23.43 1.27
C TYR A 338 11.52 -24.15 2.61
N GLY A 339 10.44 -24.62 3.23
CA GLY A 339 10.45 -25.23 4.56
C GLY A 339 10.03 -24.25 5.67
N LEU A 340 10.17 -24.67 6.93
CA LEU A 340 9.74 -23.89 8.10
C LEU A 340 10.89 -23.25 8.88
N ARG A 341 12.13 -23.46 8.44
CA ARG A 341 13.32 -23.03 9.18
C ARG A 341 13.88 -21.76 8.54
N THR A 342 13.72 -20.64 9.23
CA THR A 342 14.25 -19.33 8.84
C THR A 342 15.24 -18.87 9.90
N GLN A 343 16.49 -18.61 9.50
CA GLN A 343 17.56 -18.22 10.42
C GLN A 343 18.14 -16.84 10.14
N SER A 344 17.96 -16.28 8.94
CA SER A 344 18.23 -14.86 8.67
C SER A 344 17.26 -14.28 7.63
N ILE A 345 17.04 -12.97 7.66
CA ILE A 345 16.07 -12.26 6.82
C ILE A 345 16.65 -10.94 6.33
N ASN A 346 16.55 -10.68 5.02
CA ASN A 346 16.88 -9.39 4.42
C ASN A 346 15.61 -8.73 3.89
N VAL A 347 15.15 -7.67 4.55
CA VAL A 347 14.00 -6.89 4.10
C VAL A 347 14.51 -5.75 3.22
N LEU A 348 14.28 -5.86 1.91
CA LEU A 348 14.75 -4.91 0.90
C LEU A 348 13.81 -3.70 0.80
N SER A 349 12.51 -3.94 0.83
CA SER A 349 11.44 -2.93 0.87
C SER A 349 10.21 -3.47 1.59
N GLY A 350 9.32 -2.57 2.02
CA GLY A 350 8.11 -2.94 2.72
C GLY A 350 8.29 -3.02 4.23
N VAL A 351 7.16 -3.17 4.91
CA VAL A 351 7.08 -3.65 6.29
C VAL A 351 6.38 -5.00 6.27
N TRP A 352 6.92 -5.97 6.99
CA TRP A 352 6.44 -7.33 7.01
C TRP A 352 6.07 -7.77 8.42
N VAL A 353 5.16 -8.73 8.50
CA VAL A 353 4.86 -9.46 9.74
C VAL A 353 5.05 -10.94 9.47
N ALA A 354 5.97 -11.55 10.21
CA ALA A 354 6.23 -12.97 10.18
C ALA A 354 5.59 -13.66 11.39
N TYR A 355 5.06 -14.85 11.18
CA TYR A 355 4.34 -15.60 12.19
C TYR A 355 4.91 -17.00 12.39
N GLU A 356 4.91 -17.46 13.63
CA GLU A 356 5.42 -18.78 14.00
C GLU A 356 4.63 -19.94 13.36
N ASN A 357 3.31 -19.78 13.22
CA ASN A 357 2.40 -20.81 12.71
C ASN A 357 1.72 -20.37 11.39
N PRO A 358 1.17 -21.33 10.61
CA PRO A 358 0.38 -21.02 9.42
C PRO A 358 -0.83 -20.14 9.76
N GLU A 359 -1.45 -19.58 8.73
CA GLU A 359 -2.66 -18.74 8.87
C GLU A 359 -2.47 -17.56 9.83
N PHE A 360 -1.25 -16.99 9.85
CA PHE A 360 -0.91 -15.79 10.62
C PHE A 360 -1.16 -15.92 12.13
N THR A 361 -0.97 -17.13 12.66
CA THR A 361 -1.15 -17.47 14.08
C THR A 361 0.17 -17.67 14.81
N GLY A 362 0.14 -17.72 16.14
CA GLY A 362 1.34 -17.86 16.98
C GLY A 362 2.03 -16.53 17.28
N GLU A 363 3.31 -16.60 17.66
CA GLU A 363 4.16 -15.42 17.81
C GLU A 363 4.22 -14.62 16.51
N GLN A 364 4.23 -13.30 16.63
CA GLN A 364 4.37 -12.37 15.50
C GLN A 364 5.67 -11.57 15.65
N TYR A 365 6.31 -11.30 14.52
CA TYR A 365 7.57 -10.59 14.43
C TYR A 365 7.44 -9.51 13.36
N ILE A 366 7.54 -8.26 13.78
CA ILE A 366 7.43 -7.10 12.90
C ILE A 366 8.82 -6.83 12.31
N LEU A 367 8.90 -6.83 10.98
CA LEU A 367 10.14 -6.76 10.21
C LEU A 367 10.08 -5.54 9.29
N ALA A 368 10.74 -4.46 9.70
CA ALA A 368 10.96 -3.29 8.84
C ALA A 368 12.20 -3.50 7.94
N LYS A 369 12.38 -2.62 6.95
CA LYS A 369 13.55 -2.61 6.06
C LYS A 369 14.86 -2.74 6.84
N GLY A 370 15.70 -3.72 6.47
CA GLY A 370 16.96 -3.98 7.17
C GLY A 370 17.47 -5.42 7.05
N LEU A 371 18.63 -5.65 7.66
CA LEU A 371 19.32 -6.94 7.70
C LEU A 371 19.17 -7.56 9.08
N TYR A 372 18.57 -8.75 9.12
CA TYR A 372 18.40 -9.55 10.33
C TYR A 372 19.24 -10.83 10.24
N PRO A 373 20.48 -10.83 10.76
CA PRO A 373 21.43 -11.93 10.53
C PRO A 373 21.12 -13.20 11.34
N SER A 374 20.26 -13.11 12.35
CA SER A 374 19.91 -14.22 13.23
C SER A 374 18.50 -14.08 13.80
N THR A 375 17.94 -15.19 14.31
CA THR A 375 16.60 -15.24 14.94
C THR A 375 16.40 -14.23 16.06
N GLU A 376 17.45 -13.97 16.81
CA GLU A 376 17.44 -13.04 17.93
C GLU A 376 17.26 -11.59 17.45
N ALA A 377 17.71 -11.26 16.22
CA ALA A 377 17.65 -9.92 15.67
C ALA A 377 16.21 -9.42 15.42
N TRP A 378 15.25 -10.33 15.25
CA TRP A 378 13.82 -10.00 15.16
C TRP A 378 13.02 -10.38 16.41
N GLY A 379 13.70 -10.73 17.51
CA GLY A 379 13.07 -11.12 18.77
C GLY A 379 12.54 -12.55 18.81
N GLY A 380 12.93 -13.41 17.86
CA GLY A 380 12.52 -14.81 17.80
C GLY A 380 13.21 -15.68 18.85
N LYS A 381 12.43 -16.50 19.57
CA LYS A 381 12.96 -17.55 20.49
C LYS A 381 13.34 -18.84 19.74
N ASN A 382 12.84 -19.00 18.52
CA ASN A 382 13.11 -20.13 17.64
C ASN A 382 13.21 -19.67 16.18
N CYS A 383 13.64 -20.57 15.30
CA CYS A 383 13.77 -20.33 13.86
C CYS A 383 12.53 -20.74 13.06
N LYS A 384 11.40 -20.98 13.72
CA LYS A 384 10.18 -21.43 13.04
C LYS A 384 9.40 -20.22 12.57
N ILE A 385 9.31 -20.05 11.26
CA ILE A 385 8.38 -19.14 10.61
C ILE A 385 7.55 -19.99 9.65
N SER A 386 6.22 -19.87 9.74
CA SER A 386 5.31 -20.67 8.93
C SER A 386 4.37 -19.84 8.07
N SER A 387 4.19 -18.55 8.34
CA SER A 387 3.45 -17.63 7.47
C SER A 387 4.00 -16.22 7.56
N VAL A 388 3.84 -15.44 6.50
CA VAL A 388 4.32 -14.06 6.39
C VAL A 388 3.34 -13.23 5.57
N GLN A 389 3.21 -11.95 5.88
CA GLN A 389 2.44 -11.01 5.06
C GLN A 389 3.03 -9.60 5.17
N PRO A 390 3.02 -8.82 4.07
CA PRO A 390 3.35 -7.41 4.13
C PRO A 390 2.21 -6.60 4.76
N ILE A 391 2.56 -5.42 5.26
CA ILE A 391 1.61 -4.36 5.58
C ILE A 391 1.57 -3.44 4.36
N ILE A 392 0.39 -3.26 3.77
CA ILE A 392 0.20 -2.50 2.54
C ILE A 392 -0.61 -1.24 2.87
N MET A 393 -0.31 -0.12 2.20
CA MET A 393 -1.15 1.07 2.31
C MET A 393 -2.53 0.79 1.71
N ASP A 394 -3.63 1.14 2.40
CA ASP A 394 -4.96 1.02 1.81
C ASP A 394 -5.13 2.14 0.76
N ILE A 395 -5.04 1.77 -0.51
CA ILE A 395 -5.01 2.68 -1.65
C ILE A 395 -6.40 3.26 -1.96
N ALA A 396 -7.45 2.62 -1.46
CA ALA A 396 -8.81 2.95 -1.84
C ALA A 396 -9.24 4.28 -1.20
N GLY A 397 -9.14 5.37 -1.94
CA GLY A 397 -9.75 6.67 -1.63
C GLY A 397 -8.84 7.73 -1.01
N SER A 398 -7.54 7.46 -0.80
CA SER A 398 -6.59 8.53 -0.52
C SER A 398 -6.16 9.17 -1.84
N GLU A 399 -6.20 10.50 -1.92
CA GLU A 399 -5.76 11.30 -3.07
C GLU A 399 -4.25 11.11 -3.32
N ARG A 400 -3.88 9.96 -3.89
CA ARG A 400 -2.51 9.65 -4.28
C ARG A 400 -1.98 10.76 -5.20
N GLY A 401 -0.74 11.16 -4.95
CA GLY A 401 -0.02 12.13 -5.76
C GLY A 401 -0.26 13.60 -5.40
N LYS A 402 -1.10 13.92 -4.41
CA LYS A 402 -1.16 15.29 -3.88
C LYS A 402 -0.14 15.47 -2.76
N VAL A 403 0.94 16.16 -3.10
CA VAL A 403 1.98 16.55 -2.14
C VAL A 403 1.35 17.31 -0.99
N LYS A 404 1.44 16.78 0.24
CA LYS A 404 0.80 17.37 1.41
C LYS A 404 1.87 17.86 2.38
N VAL A 405 1.91 19.18 2.57
CA VAL A 405 2.88 19.86 3.41
C VAL A 405 2.19 20.54 4.57
N GLN A 406 2.65 20.28 5.79
CA GLN A 406 2.22 20.97 7.00
C GLN A 406 3.31 21.89 7.50
N LEU A 407 2.96 23.16 7.66
CA LEU A 407 3.84 24.18 8.22
C LEU A 407 3.31 24.59 9.60
N PHE A 408 4.22 24.86 10.53
CA PHE A 408 3.88 25.19 11.91
C PHE A 408 4.56 26.48 12.36
N SER A 409 3.88 27.27 13.19
CA SER A 409 4.38 28.57 13.65
C SER A 409 5.44 28.46 14.74
N GLU A 410 5.55 27.33 15.43
CA GLU A 410 6.52 27.08 16.51
C GLU A 410 7.32 25.79 16.23
N PRO A 411 8.52 25.62 16.81
CA PRO A 411 9.28 24.38 16.75
C PRO A 411 8.51 23.19 17.34
N GLU A 412 8.95 21.98 17.02
CA GLU A 412 8.33 20.72 17.51
C GLU A 412 6.83 20.62 17.17
N PHE A 413 6.43 21.14 15.99
CA PHE A 413 5.08 21.03 15.43
C PHE A 413 3.99 21.68 16.28
N LYS A 414 4.33 22.76 16.99
CA LYS A 414 3.42 23.48 17.88
C LYS A 414 2.85 24.74 17.22
N GLY A 415 1.84 25.31 17.86
CA GLY A 415 1.24 26.58 17.45
C GLY A 415 0.24 26.44 16.29
N ASN A 416 0.16 27.47 15.45
CA ASN A 416 -0.72 27.46 14.29
C ASN A 416 -0.18 26.52 13.22
N CYS A 417 -1.05 25.74 12.61
CA CYS A 417 -0.72 24.83 11.52
C CYS A 417 -1.40 25.29 10.23
N GLN A 418 -0.68 25.23 9.11
CA GLN A 418 -1.21 25.42 7.78
C GLN A 418 -0.86 24.22 6.91
N ILE A 419 -1.87 23.67 6.23
CA ILE A 419 -1.71 22.58 5.26
C ILE A 419 -1.68 23.18 3.85
N LEU A 420 -0.69 22.80 3.06
CA LEU A 420 -0.49 23.23 1.68
C LEU A 420 -0.39 22.01 0.76
N GLU A 421 -1.21 22.00 -0.29
CA GLU A 421 -1.29 20.93 -1.28
C GLU A 421 -1.00 21.41 -2.71
N LYS A 422 -0.67 22.70 -2.85
CA LYS A 422 -0.36 23.34 -4.13
C LYS A 422 0.74 24.37 -4.00
N ASN A 423 1.32 24.74 -5.14
CA ASN A 423 2.27 25.85 -5.24
C ASN A 423 1.70 27.11 -4.60
N THR A 424 2.44 27.66 -3.64
CA THR A 424 2.04 28.81 -2.82
C THR A 424 3.06 29.91 -2.99
N ARG A 425 2.66 30.99 -3.67
CA ARG A 425 3.55 32.11 -4.03
C ARG A 425 3.90 33.03 -2.85
N CYS A 426 3.05 33.06 -1.83
CA CYS A 426 3.27 33.82 -0.60
C CYS A 426 2.67 33.11 0.61
N ILE A 427 3.45 32.96 1.67
CA ILE A 427 3.06 32.39 2.97
C ILE A 427 2.97 33.54 3.98
N ASP A 428 1.76 34.09 4.15
CA ASP A 428 1.50 35.26 5.01
C ASP A 428 0.81 34.92 6.33
N SER A 429 0.49 33.65 6.56
CA SER A 429 -0.25 33.18 7.74
C SER A 429 0.57 33.37 9.04
N PHE A 430 1.81 32.92 9.05
CA PHE A 430 2.74 33.01 10.17
C PHE A 430 4.18 32.72 9.71
N ALA A 431 5.16 33.07 10.56
CA ALA A 431 6.55 32.67 10.33
C ALA A 431 6.74 31.18 10.65
N VAL A 432 7.08 30.40 9.63
CA VAL A 432 7.27 28.95 9.75
C VAL A 432 8.50 28.64 10.62
N LYS A 433 8.36 27.71 11.55
CA LYS A 433 9.44 27.25 12.44
C LYS A 433 9.70 25.75 12.40
N SER A 434 8.69 24.94 12.11
CA SER A 434 8.82 23.49 11.86
C SER A 434 7.89 23.05 10.72
N SER A 435 8.15 21.88 10.13
CA SER A 435 7.32 21.35 9.05
C SER A 435 7.22 19.81 9.05
N LYS A 436 6.12 19.27 8.52
CA LYS A 436 5.96 17.85 8.20
C LYS A 436 5.62 17.74 6.71
N ILE A 437 6.41 16.96 5.97
CA ILE A 437 6.13 16.63 4.57
C ILE A 437 5.58 15.21 4.58
N LEU A 438 4.26 15.09 4.37
CA LEU A 438 3.54 13.82 4.55
C LEU A 438 3.55 12.96 3.28
N ASP A 439 3.49 13.61 2.12
CA ASP A 439 3.57 12.96 0.83
C ASP A 439 4.28 13.89 -0.17
N GLY A 440 5.14 13.32 -1.01
CA GLY A 440 5.93 14.02 -2.02
C GLY A 440 7.11 14.84 -1.48
N SER A 441 7.60 15.75 -2.34
CA SER A 441 8.72 16.65 -2.03
C SER A 441 8.39 18.07 -2.47
N CYS A 442 8.94 19.06 -1.78
CA CYS A 442 8.74 20.47 -2.09
C CYS A 442 10.04 21.28 -1.97
N ILE A 443 10.03 22.48 -2.53
CA ILE A 443 11.05 23.50 -2.36
C ILE A 443 10.42 24.63 -1.57
N VAL A 444 11.05 25.03 -0.48
CA VAL A 444 10.69 26.24 0.24
C VAL A 444 11.72 27.32 -0.02
N TYR A 445 11.25 28.54 -0.16
CA TYR A 445 12.04 29.70 -0.53
C TYR A 445 12.02 30.74 0.59
N ASP A 446 13.10 31.49 0.73
CA ASP A 446 13.18 32.62 1.67
C ASP A 446 12.58 33.93 1.14
N GLN A 447 12.18 33.97 -0.14
CA GLN A 447 11.47 35.09 -0.76
C GLN A 447 10.15 34.63 -1.41
N GLU A 448 9.33 35.60 -1.80
CA GLU A 448 8.05 35.39 -2.48
C GLU A 448 8.27 34.98 -3.95
N GLU A 449 7.22 34.47 -4.61
CA GLU A 449 7.26 34.13 -6.05
C GLU A 449 8.40 33.16 -6.45
N PHE A 450 8.73 32.22 -5.56
CA PHE A 450 9.74 31.17 -5.77
C PHE A 450 11.15 31.71 -6.06
N SER A 451 11.50 32.86 -5.45
CA SER A 451 12.83 33.47 -5.59
C SER A 451 13.69 33.30 -4.33
N GLY A 452 14.98 33.64 -4.44
CA GLY A 452 15.91 33.59 -3.32
C GLY A 452 16.56 32.21 -3.12
N ASN A 453 16.90 31.89 -1.86
CA ASN A 453 17.54 30.63 -1.50
C ASN A 453 16.53 29.49 -1.50
N GLN A 454 16.95 28.32 -2.01
CA GLN A 454 16.12 27.12 -2.10
C GLN A 454 16.45 26.15 -0.98
N TYR A 455 15.41 25.59 -0.37
CA TYR A 455 15.49 24.53 0.63
C TYR A 455 14.61 23.37 0.17
N VAL A 456 15.23 22.26 -0.24
CA VAL A 456 14.50 21.08 -0.71
C VAL A 456 14.11 20.23 0.48
N LEU A 457 12.80 20.04 0.67
CA LEU A 457 12.22 19.20 1.72
C LEU A 457 11.62 17.95 1.07
N GLU A 458 12.14 16.81 1.45
CA GLU A 458 11.63 15.48 1.10
C GLU A 458 10.62 15.03 2.14
N GLU A 459 9.90 13.93 1.88
CA GLU A 459 9.00 13.33 2.85
C GLU A 459 9.72 13.07 4.18
N GLY A 460 9.14 13.56 5.28
CA GLY A 460 9.80 13.56 6.57
C GLY A 460 9.28 14.61 7.53
N ILE A 461 9.85 14.57 8.73
CA ILE A 461 9.46 15.40 9.87
C ILE A 461 10.64 16.31 10.22
N TYR A 462 10.40 17.62 10.23
CA TYR A 462 11.42 18.65 10.42
C TYR A 462 11.08 19.51 11.66
N PRO A 463 11.62 19.18 12.85
CA PRO A 463 11.22 19.81 14.11
C PRO A 463 11.65 21.28 14.24
N ASP A 464 12.62 21.73 13.44
CA ASP A 464 13.07 23.10 13.41
C ASP A 464 13.61 23.52 12.02
N LEU A 465 13.96 24.81 11.87
CA LEU A 465 14.57 25.36 10.66
C LEU A 465 15.92 24.72 10.30
N THR A 466 16.70 24.29 11.28
CA THR A 466 18.00 23.66 11.03
C THR A 466 17.81 22.28 10.40
N ALA A 467 16.83 21.51 10.87
CA ALA A 467 16.44 20.23 10.29
C ALA A 467 15.96 20.40 8.83
N MET A 468 15.28 21.51 8.52
CA MET A 468 14.93 21.89 7.14
C MET A 468 16.14 22.31 6.27
N GLY A 469 17.35 22.35 6.82
CA GLY A 469 18.54 22.87 6.14
C GLY A 469 18.56 24.40 6.01
N CYS A 470 17.67 25.10 6.72
CA CYS A 470 17.58 26.55 6.74
C CYS A 470 18.52 27.17 7.78
N SER A 471 18.83 28.46 7.60
CA SER A 471 19.45 29.25 8.67
C SER A 471 18.45 29.41 9.83
N PRO A 472 18.90 29.45 11.10
CA PRO A 472 18.01 29.68 12.26
C PRO A 472 17.18 30.98 12.19
N GLN A 473 17.63 31.95 11.38
CA GLN A 473 16.95 33.23 11.16
C GLN A 473 16.22 33.31 9.81
N ALA A 474 16.18 32.23 9.04
CA ALA A 474 15.49 32.21 7.76
C ALA A 474 13.99 32.47 7.94
N VAL A 475 13.41 33.21 6.99
CA VAL A 475 11.97 33.45 6.92
C VAL A 475 11.49 32.82 5.62
N LEU A 476 10.70 31.76 5.73
CA LEU A 476 10.15 31.05 4.60
C LEU A 476 8.94 31.82 4.06
N LYS A 477 8.91 32.05 2.74
CA LYS A 477 7.98 32.99 2.08
C LYS A 477 7.20 32.39 0.93
N SER A 478 7.74 31.41 0.21
CA SER A 478 6.98 30.70 -0.82
C SER A 478 7.34 29.22 -0.87
N LEU A 479 6.45 28.41 -1.42
CA LEU A 479 6.57 26.95 -1.48
C LEU A 479 6.17 26.43 -2.87
N GLN A 480 7.07 25.69 -3.50
CA GLN A 480 6.84 25.04 -4.78
C GLN A 480 6.87 23.52 -4.62
N ILE A 481 5.87 22.83 -5.15
CA ILE A 481 5.81 21.37 -5.20
C ILE A 481 6.72 20.85 -6.30
N ILE A 482 7.43 19.77 -6.01
CA ILE A 482 8.29 19.07 -6.97
C ILE A 482 7.46 17.99 -7.65
N ASN A 483 7.27 18.14 -8.96
CA ASN A 483 6.58 17.13 -9.77
C ASN A 483 7.45 15.88 -9.98
N ILE A 484 6.80 14.76 -10.28
CA ILE A 484 7.48 13.50 -10.56
C ILE A 484 8.19 13.54 -11.92
N GLU A 485 9.41 13.02 -11.98
CA GLU A 485 10.24 12.97 -13.19
C GLU A 485 10.57 11.51 -13.51
N LEU A 486 10.03 11.00 -14.61
CA LEU A 486 10.12 9.59 -14.98
C LEU A 486 11.34 9.32 -15.87
N SER A 487 12.52 9.73 -15.43
CA SER A 487 13.78 9.52 -16.16
C SER A 487 14.94 9.13 -15.25
N GLU A 488 15.82 8.25 -15.75
CA GLU A 488 17.02 7.85 -15.01
C GLU A 488 17.92 9.05 -14.68
N PRO A 489 18.42 9.17 -13.44
CA PRO A 489 19.24 10.29 -13.00
C PRO A 489 20.55 10.34 -13.78
N CYS A 490 20.77 11.47 -14.44
CA CYS A 490 21.89 11.66 -15.33
C CYS A 490 22.20 13.16 -15.48
N ILE A 491 23.36 13.60 -15.00
CA ILE A 491 23.81 14.99 -15.08
C ILE A 491 25.22 15.08 -15.67
N ALA A 492 25.46 16.10 -16.48
CA ALA A 492 26.77 16.41 -17.03
C ALA A 492 27.20 17.82 -16.63
N LEU A 493 28.42 17.93 -16.09
CA LEU A 493 29.07 19.17 -15.70
C LEU A 493 30.19 19.50 -16.68
N PHE A 494 30.37 20.79 -16.98
CA PHE A 494 31.36 21.26 -17.94
C PHE A 494 32.22 22.37 -17.34
N GLU A 495 33.50 22.34 -17.69
CA GLU A 495 34.49 23.32 -17.23
C GLU A 495 34.32 24.71 -17.85
N LYS A 496 33.69 24.80 -19.04
CA LYS A 496 33.45 26.07 -19.73
C LYS A 496 31.97 26.29 -20.01
N VAL A 497 31.60 27.55 -20.24
CA VAL A 497 30.27 27.95 -20.70
C VAL A 497 29.94 27.34 -22.05
N GLY A 498 28.65 27.15 -22.34
CA GLY A 498 28.15 26.60 -23.60
C GLY A 498 28.53 25.13 -23.83
N PHE A 499 28.66 24.35 -22.75
CA PHE A 499 28.92 22.90 -22.78
C PHE A 499 30.27 22.52 -23.42
N GLN A 500 31.27 23.39 -23.24
CA GLN A 500 32.62 23.19 -23.76
C GLN A 500 33.61 22.74 -22.68
N GLY A 501 34.79 22.28 -23.12
CA GLY A 501 35.85 21.83 -22.22
C GLY A 501 35.63 20.42 -21.70
N LYS A 502 36.23 20.09 -20.55
CA LYS A 502 36.12 18.77 -19.94
C LYS A 502 34.66 18.51 -19.53
N LYS A 503 34.07 17.45 -20.07
CA LYS A 503 32.75 16.93 -19.71
C LYS A 503 32.89 15.88 -18.62
N ILE A 504 32.13 16.02 -17.54
CA ILE A 504 32.10 15.06 -16.43
C ILE A 504 30.64 14.63 -16.26
N LYS A 505 30.36 13.32 -16.23
CA LYS A 505 29.01 12.79 -16.19
C LYS A 505 28.80 11.98 -14.90
N PHE A 506 27.67 12.18 -14.26
CA PHE A 506 27.27 11.47 -13.04
C PHE A 506 25.86 10.90 -13.20
N SER A 507 25.64 9.72 -12.63
CA SER A 507 24.33 9.07 -12.53
C SER A 507 23.95 8.72 -11.08
N THR A 508 24.90 8.91 -10.15
CA THR A 508 24.75 8.63 -8.72
C THR A 508 25.16 9.85 -7.91
N GLU A 509 24.93 9.81 -6.61
CA GLU A 509 25.34 10.86 -5.70
C GLU A 509 26.86 11.05 -5.64
N ILE A 510 27.27 12.30 -5.36
CA ILE A 510 28.67 12.73 -5.23
C ILE A 510 28.78 13.63 -4.01
N LEU A 511 29.39 13.11 -2.95
CA LEU A 511 29.60 13.82 -1.69
C LEU A 511 30.69 14.90 -1.78
N ASN A 512 31.70 14.72 -2.62
CA ASN A 512 32.80 15.67 -2.72
C ASN A 512 33.49 15.61 -4.09
N LEU A 513 33.19 16.59 -4.95
CA LEU A 513 33.80 16.68 -6.28
C LEU A 513 35.32 16.86 -6.24
N GLN A 514 35.82 17.65 -5.29
CA GLN A 514 37.25 17.92 -5.16
C GLN A 514 38.03 16.67 -4.72
N PHE A 515 37.47 15.88 -3.82
CA PHE A 515 38.07 14.62 -3.38
C PHE A 515 38.20 13.61 -4.53
N LEU A 516 37.25 13.61 -5.48
CA LEU A 516 37.32 12.80 -6.70
C LEU A 516 38.29 13.37 -7.76
N GLY A 517 39.00 14.47 -7.45
CA GLY A 517 39.97 15.09 -8.35
C GLY A 517 39.37 16.01 -9.41
N TYR A 518 38.10 16.41 -9.27
CA TYR A 518 37.45 17.37 -10.15
C TYR A 518 37.58 18.81 -9.62
N ASN A 519 37.57 19.78 -10.54
CA ASN A 519 37.51 21.18 -10.17
C ASN A 519 36.06 21.55 -9.82
N PRO A 520 35.76 22.06 -8.62
CA PRO A 520 34.40 22.44 -8.23
C PRO A 520 33.88 23.67 -9.00
N ARG A 521 34.74 24.41 -9.73
CA ARG A 521 34.32 25.53 -10.58
C ARG A 521 33.71 25.03 -11.90
N VAL A 522 32.41 24.75 -11.85
CA VAL A 522 31.60 24.37 -13.01
C VAL A 522 31.06 25.61 -13.71
N ALA A 523 31.13 25.65 -15.03
CA ALA A 523 30.72 26.81 -15.83
C ALA A 523 29.43 26.57 -16.63
N SER A 524 29.11 25.33 -17.00
CA SER A 524 27.81 24.96 -17.56
C SER A 524 27.38 23.55 -17.15
N VAL A 525 26.07 23.31 -17.16
CA VAL A 525 25.44 22.09 -16.64
C VAL A 525 24.37 21.60 -17.61
N GLN A 526 24.32 20.30 -17.88
CA GLN A 526 23.22 19.65 -18.59
C GLN A 526 22.63 18.57 -17.69
N VAL A 527 21.37 18.72 -17.32
CA VAL A 527 20.61 17.64 -16.67
C VAL A 527 19.91 16.85 -17.76
N LEU A 528 20.39 15.63 -18.00
CA LEU A 528 19.92 14.74 -19.06
C LEU A 528 18.75 13.86 -18.60
N GLY A 529 18.60 13.67 -17.29
CA GLY A 529 17.53 12.89 -16.70
C GLY A 529 17.55 12.92 -15.17
N GLY A 530 16.41 12.62 -14.57
CA GLY A 530 16.12 12.75 -13.15
C GLY A 530 16.17 14.19 -12.64
N ILE A 531 15.72 14.38 -11.41
CA ILE A 531 15.85 15.63 -10.68
C ILE A 531 17.12 15.57 -9.84
N TRP A 532 17.91 16.65 -9.84
CA TRP A 532 19.16 16.73 -9.10
C TRP A 532 19.12 17.85 -8.07
N ILE A 533 19.70 17.60 -6.90
CA ILE A 533 19.96 18.63 -5.89
C ILE A 533 21.46 18.89 -5.89
N ILE A 534 21.81 20.15 -6.12
CA ILE A 534 23.19 20.62 -6.17
C ILE A 534 23.48 21.47 -4.95
N TYR A 535 24.65 21.26 -4.36
CA TYR A 535 25.11 21.97 -3.18
C TYR A 535 26.39 22.73 -3.46
N GLU A 536 26.46 23.95 -2.94
CA GLU A 536 27.62 24.84 -3.09
C GLU A 536 28.90 24.25 -2.48
N HIS A 537 28.80 23.48 -1.40
CA HIS A 537 29.94 22.87 -0.73
C HIS A 537 29.85 21.34 -0.70
N SER A 538 30.95 20.69 -0.31
CA SER A 538 31.01 19.24 -0.14
C SER A 538 30.10 18.78 1.02
N ASN A 539 29.71 17.51 0.99
CA ASN A 539 28.90 16.82 2.00
C ASN A 539 27.52 17.46 2.21
N TYR A 540 26.86 17.87 1.11
CA TYR A 540 25.52 18.43 1.11
C TYR A 540 25.38 19.70 1.96
N ARG A 541 26.41 20.55 1.93
CA ARG A 541 26.47 21.80 2.69
C ARG A 541 26.35 23.04 1.81
N GLY A 542 25.99 24.14 2.44
CA GLY A 542 25.84 25.44 1.78
C GLY A 542 24.48 25.57 1.10
N ARG A 543 24.38 26.51 0.18
CA ARG A 543 23.15 26.74 -0.58
C ARG A 543 22.83 25.55 -1.47
N GLN A 544 21.54 25.30 -1.63
CA GLN A 544 21.00 24.22 -2.45
C GLN A 544 20.37 24.80 -3.72
N MET A 545 20.31 24.00 -4.78
CA MET A 545 19.53 24.32 -5.97
C MET A 545 19.00 23.04 -6.59
N LEU A 546 17.70 23.01 -6.83
CA LEU A 546 17.05 21.92 -7.55
C LEU A 546 17.20 22.13 -9.06
N LEU A 547 17.59 21.09 -9.78
CA LEU A 547 17.62 21.06 -11.23
C LEU A 547 16.75 19.94 -11.77
N SER A 548 15.72 20.31 -12.54
CA SER A 548 15.01 19.40 -13.45
C SER A 548 15.78 19.25 -14.76
N PRO A 549 15.43 18.26 -15.62
CA PRO A 549 16.03 18.10 -16.94
C PRO A 549 16.00 19.39 -17.75
N ASN A 550 17.18 19.97 -17.98
CA ASN A 550 17.36 21.25 -18.65
C ASN A 550 18.84 21.46 -19.02
N GLU A 551 19.08 22.38 -19.95
CA GLU A 551 20.40 22.83 -20.37
C GLU A 551 20.71 24.22 -19.81
N ILE A 552 21.78 24.33 -19.01
CA ILE A 552 22.23 25.56 -18.38
C ILE A 552 23.59 25.96 -18.99
N PRO A 553 23.61 26.79 -20.05
CA PRO A 553 24.84 27.13 -20.76
C PRO A 553 25.77 28.07 -19.96
N ASP A 554 25.25 28.76 -18.96
CA ASP A 554 26.01 29.59 -18.03
C ASP A 554 25.49 29.37 -16.61
N TRP A 555 26.22 28.56 -15.85
CA TRP A 555 25.86 28.19 -14.48
C TRP A 555 25.85 29.40 -13.55
N TYR A 556 26.85 30.27 -13.66
CA TYR A 556 27.00 31.41 -12.77
C TYR A 556 25.87 32.43 -12.96
N LYS A 557 25.46 32.66 -14.21
CA LYS A 557 24.36 33.58 -14.52
C LYS A 557 23.01 33.11 -13.95
N VAL A 558 22.77 31.80 -13.95
CA VAL A 558 21.49 31.22 -13.48
C VAL A 558 21.47 31.03 -11.97
N SER A 559 22.55 30.49 -11.40
CA SER A 559 22.61 30.13 -9.97
C SER A 559 23.16 31.25 -9.08
N GLY A 560 24.02 32.12 -9.60
CA GLY A 560 24.86 33.01 -8.80
C GLY A 560 25.95 32.29 -8.01
N TYR A 561 26.17 30.99 -8.23
CA TYR A 561 27.14 30.16 -7.50
C TYR A 561 28.43 30.00 -8.30
N CYS A 562 29.58 30.25 -7.66
CA CYS A 562 30.89 30.11 -8.30
C CYS A 562 31.40 28.66 -8.34
N GLN A 563 30.76 27.74 -7.60
CA GLN A 563 31.22 26.37 -7.45
C GLN A 563 30.07 25.41 -7.13
N ILE A 564 30.32 24.14 -7.44
CA ILE A 564 29.53 22.98 -7.02
C ILE A 564 30.45 22.09 -6.22
N GLY A 565 30.10 21.80 -4.96
CA GLY A 565 30.91 20.96 -4.07
C GLY A 565 30.41 19.52 -3.96
N SER A 566 29.08 19.34 -3.99
CA SER A 566 28.41 18.04 -3.97
C SER A 566 27.09 18.08 -4.72
N LEU A 567 26.61 16.92 -5.15
CA LEU A 567 25.35 16.78 -5.89
C LEU A 567 24.76 15.39 -5.67
N ARG A 568 23.45 15.27 -5.68
CA ARG A 568 22.75 13.97 -5.63
C ARG A 568 21.48 13.99 -6.46
N PRO A 569 21.05 12.85 -7.00
CA PRO A 569 19.69 12.75 -7.52
C PRO A 569 18.69 12.85 -6.35
N LEU A 570 17.55 13.51 -6.60
CA LEU A 570 16.39 13.45 -5.72
C LEU A 570 15.74 12.08 -5.91
N LEU A 571 15.73 11.26 -4.85
CA LEU A 571 15.12 9.95 -4.91
C LEU A 571 13.60 10.12 -4.90
N GLN A 572 12.94 9.67 -5.95
CA GLN A 572 11.48 9.68 -6.04
C GLN A 572 10.98 8.30 -5.66
N LYS A 573 9.97 8.22 -4.77
CA LYS A 573 9.31 6.95 -4.44
C LYS A 573 8.73 6.32 -5.70
N ARG A 574 8.49 5.01 -5.65
CA ARG A 574 7.84 4.29 -6.74
C ARG A 574 6.46 4.91 -6.98
N VAL A 575 6.23 5.40 -8.19
CA VAL A 575 4.96 6.05 -8.56
C VAL A 575 4.23 5.23 -9.60
N TYR A 576 2.96 4.96 -9.34
CA TYR A 576 2.04 4.39 -10.31
C TYR A 576 1.41 5.52 -11.12
N PHE A 577 1.31 5.35 -12.44
CA PHE A 577 0.74 6.34 -13.33
C PHE A 577 0.00 5.68 -14.49
N ARG A 578 -0.99 6.39 -15.02
CA ARG A 578 -1.65 6.08 -16.28
C ARG A 578 -1.01 6.90 -17.39
N LEU A 579 -0.80 6.29 -18.56
CA LEU A 579 -0.26 6.99 -19.74
C LEU A 579 -1.40 7.40 -20.66
N ARG A 580 -1.77 8.68 -20.63
CA ARG A 580 -2.78 9.24 -21.53
C ARG A 580 -2.15 9.70 -22.83
N ASN A 581 -2.71 9.31 -23.96
CA ASN A 581 -2.27 9.82 -25.25
C ASN A 581 -2.84 11.23 -25.51
N LYS A 582 -1.99 12.19 -25.88
CA LYS A 582 -2.42 13.60 -26.05
C LYS A 582 -3.34 13.84 -27.27
N GLU A 583 -3.30 12.98 -28.28
CA GLU A 583 -4.15 13.15 -29.47
C GLU A 583 -5.52 12.48 -29.31
N THR A 584 -5.53 11.23 -28.85
CA THR A 584 -6.78 10.45 -28.72
C THR A 584 -7.47 10.65 -27.39
N GLY A 585 -6.76 11.10 -26.35
CA GLY A 585 -7.28 11.20 -24.98
C GLY A 585 -7.45 9.87 -24.25
N LYS A 586 -7.22 8.74 -24.94
CA LYS A 586 -7.29 7.36 -24.44
C LYS A 586 -6.03 6.96 -23.66
N PHE A 587 -6.10 5.84 -22.94
CA PHE A 587 -5.05 5.34 -22.05
C PHE A 587 -4.34 4.10 -22.58
N MET A 588 -3.03 4.00 -22.33
CA MET A 588 -2.28 2.78 -22.63
C MET A 588 -2.74 1.64 -21.71
N SER A 589 -3.15 0.51 -22.29
CA SER A 589 -3.62 -0.67 -21.57
C SER A 589 -3.01 -1.97 -22.12
N THR A 590 -2.98 -3.00 -21.29
CA THR A 590 -2.72 -4.39 -21.68
C THR A 590 -4.01 -5.10 -22.11
N ASP A 591 -3.99 -5.74 -23.29
CA ASP A 591 -5.09 -6.52 -23.83
C ASP A 591 -4.70 -8.00 -23.99
N GLY A 592 -5.45 -8.89 -23.33
CA GLY A 592 -5.26 -10.34 -23.35
C GLY A 592 -5.06 -10.98 -21.97
N ASN A 593 -5.00 -12.32 -21.93
CA ASN A 593 -4.83 -13.08 -20.69
C ASN A 593 -3.34 -13.07 -20.23
N LEU A 594 -3.11 -12.71 -18.96
CA LEU A 594 -1.81 -12.68 -18.28
C LEU A 594 -1.12 -14.06 -18.20
N ASP A 595 -1.89 -15.16 -18.21
CA ASP A 595 -1.35 -16.53 -18.21
C ASP A 595 -0.53 -16.84 -19.47
N ASN A 596 -0.74 -16.07 -20.56
CA ASN A 596 -0.01 -16.24 -21.81
C ASN A 596 0.49 -14.90 -22.35
N LEU A 597 1.60 -14.44 -21.77
CA LEU A 597 2.31 -13.20 -22.13
C LEU A 597 2.61 -13.05 -23.64
N ASN A 598 2.71 -14.16 -24.40
CA ASN A 598 2.97 -14.10 -25.84
C ASN A 598 1.77 -13.60 -26.67
N LEU A 599 0.57 -13.71 -26.13
CA LEU A 599 -0.66 -13.25 -26.78
C LEU A 599 -1.06 -11.85 -26.34
N LEU A 600 -0.49 -11.37 -25.23
CA LEU A 600 -0.77 -10.06 -24.65
C LEU A 600 -0.28 -8.95 -25.58
N ARG A 601 -1.15 -7.99 -25.85
CA ARG A 601 -0.91 -6.83 -26.72
C ARG A 601 -0.96 -5.56 -25.89
N ILE A 602 -0.19 -4.55 -26.29
CA ILE A 602 -0.33 -3.20 -25.72
C ILE A 602 -1.14 -2.35 -26.70
N GLN A 603 -2.22 -1.75 -26.23
CA GLN A 603 -3.12 -0.93 -27.02
C GLN A 603 -3.57 0.32 -26.28
N VAL A 604 -4.34 1.17 -26.94
CA VAL A 604 -4.95 2.35 -26.33
C VAL A 604 -6.45 2.12 -26.15
N ALA A 605 -6.95 2.26 -24.93
CA ALA A 605 -8.34 1.98 -24.54
C ALA A 605 -8.99 3.20 -23.85
N GLU A 606 -10.33 3.19 -23.76
CA GLU A 606 -11.07 4.21 -22.99
C GLU A 606 -10.72 4.14 -21.50
N ASP A 607 -10.97 5.22 -20.77
CA ASP A 607 -10.73 5.25 -19.32
C ASP A 607 -11.67 4.29 -18.59
N THR A 608 -11.10 3.24 -18.02
CA THR A 608 -11.82 2.22 -17.23
C THR A 608 -11.35 2.17 -15.78
N ASP A 609 -10.40 3.04 -15.40
CA ASP A 609 -9.73 3.08 -14.08
C ASP A 609 -9.30 1.70 -13.54
N SER A 610 -8.94 0.80 -14.45
CA SER A 610 -8.62 -0.60 -14.15
C SER A 610 -7.11 -0.82 -14.06
N ASP A 611 -6.71 -1.85 -13.31
CA ASP A 611 -5.29 -2.14 -13.02
C ASP A 611 -4.44 -2.43 -14.27
N ASP A 612 -5.05 -2.82 -15.39
CA ASP A 612 -4.41 -3.04 -16.71
C ASP A 612 -3.93 -1.73 -17.37
N GLN A 613 -4.41 -0.58 -16.90
CA GLN A 613 -4.01 0.75 -17.36
C GLN A 613 -2.95 1.40 -16.47
N ILE A 614 -2.59 0.77 -15.35
CA ILE A 614 -1.68 1.33 -14.37
C ILE A 614 -0.25 0.82 -14.59
N TRP A 615 0.66 1.78 -14.78
CA TRP A 615 2.06 1.54 -15.09
C TRP A 615 2.97 2.07 -13.99
N VAL A 616 4.18 1.54 -13.93
CA VAL A 616 5.21 2.01 -13.01
C VAL A 616 6.57 2.07 -13.69
N TYR A 617 7.29 3.17 -13.48
CA TYR A 617 8.61 3.40 -14.05
C TYR A 617 9.65 3.22 -12.96
N GLN A 618 10.59 2.30 -13.16
CA GLN A 618 11.67 2.06 -12.21
C GLN A 618 12.90 1.53 -12.94
N ASP A 619 14.04 2.18 -12.72
CA ASP A 619 15.36 1.82 -13.28
C ASP A 619 15.37 1.70 -14.81
N GLY A 620 14.59 2.55 -15.49
CA GLY A 620 14.47 2.53 -16.96
C GLY A 620 13.44 1.55 -17.50
N PHE A 621 12.78 0.75 -16.67
CA PHE A 621 11.73 -0.16 -17.10
C PHE A 621 10.34 0.44 -16.84
N ILE A 622 9.41 0.19 -17.75
CA ILE A 622 7.98 0.44 -17.56
C ILE A 622 7.33 -0.92 -17.28
N ARG A 623 6.70 -1.09 -16.13
CA ARG A 623 6.03 -2.33 -15.68
C ARG A 623 4.53 -2.09 -15.52
N CYS A 624 3.73 -3.13 -15.73
CA CYS A 624 2.28 -3.08 -15.49
C CYS A 624 1.99 -3.51 -14.04
N GLN A 625 1.05 -2.86 -13.36
CA GLN A 625 0.66 -3.22 -11.99
C GLN A 625 0.15 -4.66 -11.89
N MET A 626 -0.59 -5.13 -12.90
CA MET A 626 -1.10 -6.52 -12.90
C MET A 626 0.00 -7.60 -13.01
N ALA A 627 1.21 -7.22 -13.44
CA ALA A 627 2.33 -8.14 -13.62
C ALA A 627 3.65 -7.41 -13.38
N GLU A 628 3.97 -7.13 -12.12
CA GLU A 628 5.16 -6.35 -11.75
C GLU A 628 6.48 -7.03 -12.14
N ASP A 629 6.51 -8.36 -12.28
CA ASP A 629 7.69 -9.09 -12.75
C ASP A 629 7.93 -8.94 -14.28
N CYS A 630 6.97 -8.33 -15.00
CA CYS A 630 6.99 -8.14 -16.43
C CYS A 630 7.23 -6.68 -16.81
N CYS A 631 8.14 -6.48 -17.76
CA CYS A 631 8.48 -5.19 -18.32
C CYS A 631 7.95 -5.03 -19.74
N LEU A 632 7.59 -3.81 -20.10
CA LEU A 632 7.30 -3.40 -21.46
C LEU A 632 8.50 -3.68 -22.36
N THR A 633 8.29 -4.41 -23.44
CA THR A 633 9.36 -4.80 -24.37
C THR A 633 8.91 -4.68 -25.82
N ILE A 634 9.88 -4.49 -26.72
CA ILE A 634 9.64 -4.53 -28.16
C ILE A 634 9.58 -6.00 -28.61
N VAL A 635 8.49 -6.39 -29.27
CA VAL A 635 8.28 -7.76 -29.73
C VAL A 635 9.09 -8.02 -31.00
N GLY A 636 9.83 -9.13 -30.98
CA GLY A 636 10.66 -9.60 -32.09
C GLY A 636 12.13 -9.20 -31.99
N ASN A 637 12.97 -9.83 -32.82
CA ASN A 637 14.42 -9.62 -32.82
C ASN A 637 14.85 -8.45 -33.73
N LEU A 638 14.03 -8.10 -34.71
CA LEU A 638 14.28 -7.00 -35.63
C LEU A 638 13.45 -5.78 -35.20
N ILE A 639 14.14 -4.76 -34.68
CA ILE A 639 13.49 -3.53 -34.21
C ILE A 639 13.48 -2.53 -35.35
N THR A 640 12.30 -2.25 -35.89
CA THR A 640 12.06 -1.32 -36.99
C THR A 640 10.87 -0.42 -36.66
N PRO A 641 10.73 0.75 -37.32
CA PRO A 641 9.51 1.54 -37.22
C PRO A 641 8.27 0.67 -37.53
N GLY A 642 7.28 0.68 -36.64
CA GLY A 642 6.08 -0.17 -36.68
C GLY A 642 6.17 -1.47 -35.86
N SER A 643 7.30 -1.78 -35.23
CA SER A 643 7.41 -2.95 -34.32
C SER A 643 6.45 -2.81 -33.14
N LYS A 644 5.74 -3.90 -32.82
CA LYS A 644 4.73 -3.95 -31.74
C LYS A 644 5.38 -4.07 -30.38
N LEU A 645 4.66 -3.64 -29.34
CA LEU A 645 5.02 -3.85 -27.95
C LEU A 645 4.30 -5.06 -27.35
N GLY A 646 4.87 -5.58 -26.28
CA GLY A 646 4.30 -6.64 -25.44
C GLY A 646 4.93 -6.61 -24.05
N LEU A 647 4.57 -7.57 -23.21
CA LEU A 647 5.16 -7.77 -21.89
C LEU A 647 6.07 -9.00 -21.89
N SER A 648 7.19 -8.92 -21.18
CA SER A 648 8.05 -10.06 -20.91
C SER A 648 8.71 -9.93 -19.56
N PHE A 649 9.04 -11.07 -18.93
CA PHE A 649 9.84 -11.09 -17.71
C PHE A 649 11.09 -10.24 -17.86
N GLU A 650 11.47 -9.58 -16.77
CA GLU A 650 12.69 -8.79 -16.70
C GLU A 650 13.92 -9.68 -16.97
N ARG A 651 14.65 -9.38 -18.03
CA ARG A 651 15.87 -10.10 -18.42
C ARG A 651 17.06 -9.17 -18.63
N ASN A 652 16.90 -7.89 -18.25
CA ASN A 652 17.88 -6.82 -18.48
C ASN A 652 18.30 -6.71 -19.96
N GLU A 653 17.37 -6.98 -20.89
CA GLU A 653 17.63 -6.87 -22.34
C GLU A 653 17.48 -5.40 -22.79
N ASP A 654 18.35 -4.92 -23.68
CA ASP A 654 18.37 -3.50 -24.12
C ASP A 654 17.01 -2.99 -24.65
N LYS A 655 16.20 -3.87 -25.24
CA LYS A 655 14.85 -3.58 -25.77
C LYS A 655 13.76 -3.39 -24.70
N GLN A 656 14.09 -3.59 -23.42
CA GLN A 656 13.19 -3.38 -22.28
C GLN A 656 13.40 -2.00 -21.61
N TYR A 657 14.42 -1.25 -22.03
CA TYR A 657 14.76 0.05 -21.44
C TYR A 657 14.11 1.21 -22.19
N TRP A 658 13.47 2.06 -21.41
CA TRP A 658 12.68 3.21 -21.84
C TRP A 658 13.14 4.49 -21.14
N HIS A 659 13.03 5.59 -21.86
CA HIS A 659 13.30 6.93 -21.34
C HIS A 659 12.13 7.83 -21.66
N ILE A 660 11.45 8.34 -20.64
CA ILE A 660 10.35 9.30 -20.81
C ILE A 660 10.98 10.70 -20.76
N SER A 661 10.82 11.46 -21.84
CA SER A 661 11.31 12.83 -21.91
C SER A 661 10.27 13.84 -21.41
N PRO A 662 10.70 15.04 -20.99
CA PRO A 662 9.79 16.08 -20.47
C PRO A 662 8.72 16.56 -21.46
N ASP A 663 8.92 16.36 -22.77
CA ASP A 663 7.94 16.68 -23.82
C ASP A 663 6.84 15.60 -23.99
N GLY A 664 6.92 14.53 -23.19
CA GLY A 664 5.97 13.42 -23.17
C GLY A 664 6.28 12.28 -24.14
N ARG A 665 7.44 12.30 -24.81
CA ARG A 665 7.84 11.21 -25.70
C ARG A 665 8.53 10.09 -24.91
N ILE A 666 8.27 8.84 -25.30
CA ILE A 666 8.85 7.67 -24.64
C ILE A 666 9.82 7.00 -25.62
N TYR A 667 11.11 7.15 -25.38
CA TYR A 667 12.20 6.68 -26.23
C TYR A 667 12.66 5.27 -25.87
N SER A 668 13.00 4.48 -26.88
CA SER A 668 13.76 3.24 -26.67
C SER A 668 15.23 3.55 -26.42
N LYS A 669 15.81 3.07 -25.31
CA LYS A 669 17.24 3.26 -25.00
C LYS A 669 18.14 2.54 -26.02
N MET A 670 17.70 1.37 -26.51
CA MET A 670 18.39 0.61 -27.57
C MET A 670 18.43 1.35 -28.91
N LYS A 671 17.36 2.09 -29.24
CA LYS A 671 17.25 2.86 -30.48
C LYS A 671 16.72 4.28 -30.16
N PRO A 672 17.59 5.23 -29.82
CA PRO A 672 17.20 6.58 -29.38
C PRO A 672 16.43 7.42 -30.42
N LYS A 673 16.32 6.95 -31.66
CA LYS A 673 15.54 7.59 -32.73
C LYS A 673 14.10 7.07 -32.84
N LEU A 674 13.74 6.07 -32.03
CA LEU A 674 12.42 5.47 -32.00
C LEU A 674 11.70 5.85 -30.70
N VAL A 675 10.43 6.22 -30.84
CA VAL A 675 9.51 6.58 -29.75
C VAL A 675 8.23 5.78 -29.83
N LEU A 676 7.51 5.69 -28.71
CA LEU A 676 6.17 5.11 -28.69
C LEU A 676 5.18 5.95 -29.52
N ASP A 677 4.38 5.27 -30.34
CA ASP A 677 3.39 5.84 -31.25
C ASP A 677 2.15 4.93 -31.28
N ILE A 678 1.02 5.47 -31.69
CA ILE A 678 -0.18 4.69 -32.01
C ILE A 678 -0.07 4.26 -33.47
N LYS A 679 -0.29 2.98 -33.78
CA LYS A 679 -0.16 2.46 -35.15
C LYS A 679 -1.05 3.24 -36.13
N GLY A 680 -2.31 3.48 -35.76
CA GLY A 680 -3.31 4.14 -36.58
C GLY A 680 -3.70 3.35 -37.83
N GLY A 681 -4.48 3.99 -38.71
CA GLY A 681 -4.97 3.41 -39.97
C GLY A 681 -6.32 2.68 -39.85
N ALA A 682 -6.76 2.03 -40.92
CA ALA A 682 -8.08 1.39 -41.02
C ALA A 682 -8.06 -0.13 -40.75
N GLN A 683 -6.98 -0.66 -40.17
CA GLN A 683 -6.82 -2.09 -39.86
C GLN A 683 -7.28 -2.38 -38.42
N TYR A 684 -7.59 -3.65 -38.13
CA TYR A 684 -8.07 -4.07 -36.80
C TYR A 684 -7.08 -3.76 -35.66
N ASP A 685 -5.80 -3.55 -35.96
CA ASP A 685 -4.75 -3.24 -34.99
C ASP A 685 -4.41 -1.74 -34.94
N CYS A 686 -5.34 -0.87 -35.34
CA CYS A 686 -5.15 0.59 -35.35
C CYS A 686 -4.88 1.19 -33.96
N ASP A 687 -5.46 0.62 -32.91
CA ASP A 687 -5.26 1.06 -31.53
C ASP A 687 -4.00 0.48 -30.87
N HIS A 688 -3.19 -0.33 -31.59
CA HIS A 688 -1.97 -0.91 -31.00
C HIS A 688 -0.88 0.15 -30.79
N VAL A 689 -0.15 0.02 -29.68
CA VAL A 689 1.06 0.81 -29.42
C VAL A 689 2.26 0.15 -30.10
N VAL A 690 3.03 0.96 -30.83
CA VAL A 690 4.20 0.55 -31.61
C VAL A 690 5.37 1.49 -31.37
N VAL A 691 6.58 1.09 -31.74
CA VAL A 691 7.72 2.02 -31.83
C VAL A 691 7.82 2.61 -33.24
N ASN A 692 8.00 3.92 -33.35
CA ASN A 692 8.09 4.62 -34.64
C ASN A 692 9.17 5.71 -34.62
N THR A 693 9.58 6.18 -35.80
CA THR A 693 10.56 7.28 -35.90
C THR A 693 9.99 8.56 -35.31
N VAL A 694 10.82 9.28 -34.55
CA VAL A 694 10.45 10.58 -33.96
C VAL A 694 9.97 11.55 -35.05
N ASN A 695 8.80 12.12 -34.84
CA ASN A 695 8.26 13.22 -35.63
C ASN A 695 7.77 14.33 -34.69
N GLU A 696 8.26 15.55 -34.91
CA GLU A 696 7.94 16.69 -34.04
C GLU A 696 6.47 17.12 -34.08
N GLU A 697 5.80 16.90 -35.22
CA GLU A 697 4.43 17.32 -35.51
C GLU A 697 3.36 16.30 -35.05
N LYS A 698 3.74 15.05 -34.80
CA LYS A 698 2.79 14.00 -34.39
C LYS A 698 2.46 14.09 -32.90
N LEU A 699 1.18 14.35 -32.60
CA LEU A 699 0.66 14.36 -31.24
C LEU A 699 0.41 12.93 -30.70
N THR A 700 0.15 11.94 -31.57
CA THR A 700 0.08 10.51 -31.20
C THR A 700 1.34 10.00 -30.50
N GLN A 701 2.50 10.64 -30.69
CA GLN A 701 3.77 10.26 -30.05
C GLN A 701 3.96 10.90 -28.67
N ARG A 702 3.03 11.77 -28.24
CA ARG A 702 3.10 12.45 -26.95
C ARG A 702 2.14 11.81 -25.96
N TRP A 703 2.72 11.38 -24.85
CA TRP A 703 2.06 10.75 -23.74
C TRP A 703 2.13 11.65 -22.52
N GLU A 704 1.05 11.71 -21.77
CA GLU A 704 0.94 12.45 -20.53
C GLU A 704 0.85 11.43 -19.39
N PRO A 705 1.89 11.33 -18.53
CA PRO A 705 1.82 10.50 -17.34
C PRO A 705 0.94 11.19 -16.29
N LEU A 706 -0.17 10.55 -15.95
CA LEU A 706 -1.08 10.96 -14.89
C LEU A 706 -0.83 10.06 -13.68
N VAL A 707 -0.30 10.64 -12.60
CA VAL A 707 -0.01 9.92 -11.36
C VAL A 707 -1.33 9.42 -10.75
N VAL A 708 -1.35 8.14 -10.37
CA VAL A 708 -2.49 7.44 -9.77
C VAL A 708 -2.30 7.25 -8.30
#